data_AF-A0A7X1FB41-F1
#
_entry.id   AF-A0A7X1FB41-F1
#
_cell.length_a   1.000
_cell.length_b   1.000
_cell.length_c   1.000
_cell.angle_alpha   90.00
_cell.angle_beta   90.00
_cell.angle_gamma   90.00
#
_symmetry.space_group_name_H-M   'P 1'
#
loop_
_entity.id
_entity.type
_entity.pdbx_description
1 polymer ?
#
loop_
_entity_poly.entity_id
_entity_poly.type
_entity_poly.pdbx_seq_one_letter_code
_entity_poly.pdbx_strand_id
1 'polypeptide(L)'
;MTKNDDKPRKERRFEPYLNPSEREELHSLLDFTGPTPPQFADSLRNLARSYIDDGEGTKLRAICLLFADLFDQGWQVSLKKGALLCEPPSIDRNDDQTVEDVKLRIRSALQASRRRQLEEPSVSTFIHRMERRTLRPEGRSSVLDLIDSGDELAAELERIAAMPEQERHAALAGVVDPVIEICHAGGRCADTGLPLNDIWRYFRHTWAHEYRPIPGRQLLVLVRNAARPNRPVMGIAMLASPVMRLSARDTWIGWLRGPMEAKLRSGTWNAPALAKAMTERLDASIGDVRWDDLVTLEEIENPIENTVLRLEQKASGAAYARELELRAHYEANRDENGRVPPMRGTVKAADPATDWRAASEDLLFVRKRAELLAQLLSAKQTFRAAELLAKPEEALSQLLEAKSGQRAIDIVLAEFRKAGLSSRVVDVSICGAVAPYNELLGGKLVALLLASKEVRDHYAERYGGQVSVIASQMAGRAVSKPADLRVLTTTSLYGIGSSQYNRLVLRAAEHSGLDHDLRWDSIGKSKTGGFGTLHLGADTAHALRQMAQSVHTSRRINNRFGEGTSPRLRQIREGLEALGVASDAILHHNTPRLFYACELGLGSRDSLMGMESEEFNAASASEIAAAWRRRWLESRACRPETRAALRLLGPATVQRSLRAPDDDLPLELADKRGRN
;
A
#
# COMPACT_ATOMS: atom_id res chain seq x y z
N MET A 1 -17.90 2.30 -28.88
CA MET A 1 -18.11 3.74 -28.53
C MET A 1 -18.17 3.79 -27.02
N THR A 2 -17.38 4.52 -26.24
CA THR A 2 -16.41 5.61 -26.41
C THR A 2 -15.11 5.19 -25.70
N LYS A 3 -13.93 5.47 -26.29
CA LYS A 3 -12.65 5.32 -25.58
C LYS A 3 -12.65 6.36 -24.47
N ASN A 4 -12.62 5.91 -23.20
CA ASN A 4 -12.49 6.81 -22.06
C ASN A 4 -11.13 7.51 -22.14
N ASP A 5 -11.15 8.79 -22.45
CA ASP A 5 -10.01 9.70 -22.46
C ASP A 5 -9.70 10.09 -20.99
N ASP A 6 -9.33 9.11 -20.17
CA ASP A 6 -9.23 9.23 -18.71
C ASP A 6 -7.83 9.66 -18.25
N LYS A 7 -7.13 10.46 -19.08
CA LYS A 7 -5.91 11.14 -18.63
C LYS A 7 -6.32 12.48 -18.01
N PRO A 8 -6.12 12.68 -16.69
CA PRO A 8 -6.42 13.97 -16.09
C PRO A 8 -5.60 15.07 -16.77
N ARG A 9 -6.24 16.21 -17.02
CA ARG A 9 -5.59 17.38 -17.63
C ARG A 9 -4.32 17.76 -16.85
N LYS A 10 -3.30 18.18 -17.59
CA LYS A 10 -2.01 18.65 -17.03
C LYS A 10 -2.24 19.86 -16.12
N GLU A 11 -3.03 20.81 -16.59
CA GLU A 11 -3.56 21.94 -15.82
C GLU A 11 -4.94 21.61 -15.24
N ARG A 12 -5.10 21.82 -13.93
CA ARG A 12 -6.33 21.54 -13.21
C ARG A 12 -6.84 22.81 -12.56
N ARG A 13 -8.11 23.13 -12.81
CA ARG A 13 -8.74 24.30 -12.20
C ARG A 13 -8.98 24.07 -10.72
N PHE A 14 -8.66 25.07 -9.92
CA PHE A 14 -8.93 25.13 -8.49
C PHE A 14 -9.78 26.36 -8.22
N GLU A 15 -11.10 26.19 -8.11
CA GLU A 15 -12.03 27.31 -7.94
C GLU A 15 -12.85 27.07 -6.66
N PRO A 16 -12.33 27.47 -5.49
CA PRO A 16 -13.03 27.25 -4.23
C PRO A 16 -14.23 28.21 -4.06
N TYR A 17 -15.23 27.79 -3.29
CA TYR A 17 -16.40 28.60 -2.92
C TYR A 17 -16.05 29.69 -1.89
N LEU A 18 -15.43 30.76 -2.39
CA LEU A 18 -15.05 31.96 -1.65
C LEU A 18 -15.94 33.17 -2.00
N ASN A 19 -16.18 34.02 -1.00
CA ASN A 19 -16.78 35.34 -1.19
C ASN A 19 -15.79 36.29 -1.93
N PRO A 20 -16.23 37.48 -2.39
CA PRO A 20 -15.36 38.38 -3.16
C PRO A 20 -14.09 38.84 -2.44
N SER A 21 -14.17 39.18 -1.14
CA SER A 21 -13.02 39.65 -0.36
C SER A 21 -12.01 38.53 -0.09
N GLU A 22 -12.48 37.33 0.27
CA GLU A 22 -11.64 36.14 0.44
C GLU A 22 -10.92 35.76 -0.87
N ARG A 23 -11.60 35.94 -2.01
CA ARG A 23 -11.00 35.67 -3.33
C ARG A 23 -9.92 36.68 -3.68
N GLU A 24 -10.15 37.96 -3.39
CA GLU A 24 -9.16 39.01 -3.61
C GLU A 24 -7.93 38.81 -2.71
N GLU A 25 -8.15 38.45 -1.44
CA GLU A 25 -7.08 38.09 -0.51
C GLU A 25 -6.29 36.87 -1.01
N LEU A 26 -6.97 35.79 -1.42
CA LEU A 26 -6.30 34.60 -1.96
C LEU A 26 -5.51 34.91 -3.24
N HIS A 27 -6.06 35.73 -4.13
CA HIS A 27 -5.37 36.12 -5.36
C HIS A 27 -4.14 36.96 -5.05
N SER A 28 -4.25 37.93 -4.14
CA SER A 28 -3.12 38.74 -3.66
C SER A 28 -2.00 37.88 -3.07
N LEU A 29 -2.35 36.88 -2.26
CA LEU A 29 -1.37 35.94 -1.68
C LEU A 29 -0.64 35.11 -2.74
N LEU A 30 -1.28 34.80 -3.86
CA LEU A 30 -0.76 33.95 -4.93
C LEU A 30 -0.25 34.74 -6.15
N ASP A 31 -0.26 36.08 -6.08
CA ASP A 31 0.18 36.97 -7.16
C ASP A 31 1.69 37.19 -7.09
N PHE A 32 2.46 36.18 -7.53
CA PHE A 32 3.89 36.29 -7.73
C PHE A 32 4.28 35.81 -9.13
N THR A 33 5.31 36.44 -9.69
CA THR A 33 5.86 36.07 -11.00
C THR A 33 7.15 35.26 -10.82
N GLY A 34 7.28 34.14 -11.54
CA GLY A 34 8.45 33.26 -11.46
C GLY A 34 8.25 32.03 -10.58
N PRO A 35 9.34 31.31 -10.21
CA PRO A 35 9.25 30.12 -9.36
C PRO A 35 8.72 30.48 -7.97
N THR A 36 8.08 29.51 -7.29
CA THR A 36 7.59 29.67 -5.92
C THR A 36 8.69 30.23 -5.01
N PRO A 37 8.43 31.31 -4.25
CA PRO A 37 9.43 31.88 -3.36
C PRO A 37 9.94 30.84 -2.35
N PRO A 38 11.23 30.90 -1.96
CA PRO A 38 11.73 30.09 -0.85
C PRO A 38 10.86 30.30 0.39
N GLN A 39 10.58 29.23 1.15
CA GLN A 39 9.78 29.27 2.39
C GLN A 39 8.32 29.73 2.22
N PHE A 40 7.81 29.90 0.99
CA PHE A 40 6.43 30.35 0.77
C PHE A 40 5.38 29.42 1.41
N ALA A 41 5.63 28.11 1.39
CA ALA A 41 4.78 27.13 2.07
C ALA A 41 4.72 27.37 3.59
N ASP A 42 5.82 27.81 4.21
CA ASP A 42 5.86 28.12 5.64
C ASP A 42 5.14 29.44 5.95
N SER A 43 5.26 30.44 5.08
CA SER A 43 4.46 31.68 5.17
C SER A 43 2.96 31.39 5.10
N LEU A 44 2.52 30.55 4.16
CA LEU A 44 1.11 30.12 4.06
C LEU A 44 0.65 29.37 5.32
N ARG A 45 1.50 28.56 5.94
CA ARG A 45 1.18 27.88 7.21
C ARG A 45 1.09 28.85 8.38
N ASN A 46 1.97 29.85 8.42
CA ASN A 46 1.92 30.90 9.44
C ASN A 46 0.64 31.73 9.32
N LEU A 47 0.25 32.09 8.08
CA LEU A 47 -1.04 32.72 7.82
C LEU A 47 -2.22 31.82 8.20
N ALA A 48 -2.14 30.52 7.90
CA ALA A 48 -3.18 29.58 8.32
C ALA A 48 -3.38 29.51 9.85
N ARG A 49 -2.36 29.88 10.65
CA ARG A 49 -2.47 29.97 12.12
C ARG A 49 -3.26 31.20 12.57
N SER A 50 -3.23 32.31 11.84
CA SER A 50 -4.00 33.50 12.21
C SER A 50 -5.51 33.28 12.06
N TYR A 51 -5.94 32.36 11.18
CA TYR A 51 -7.34 31.99 11.00
C TYR A 51 -7.84 30.89 11.97
N ILE A 52 -7.08 30.51 13.00
CA ILE A 52 -7.53 29.46 13.95
C ILE A 52 -8.70 29.96 14.79
N ASP A 53 -8.63 31.20 15.25
CA ASP A 53 -9.62 31.82 16.14
C ASP A 53 -10.68 32.63 15.38
N ASP A 54 -10.52 32.77 14.07
CA ASP A 54 -11.49 33.40 13.18
C ASP A 54 -12.50 32.37 12.67
N GLY A 55 -13.73 32.43 13.19
CA GLY A 55 -14.82 31.55 12.78
C GLY A 55 -15.21 31.68 11.31
N GLU A 56 -14.95 32.84 10.69
CA GLU A 56 -15.23 33.09 9.27
C GLU A 56 -14.06 32.61 8.37
N GLY A 57 -12.82 32.72 8.84
CA GLY A 57 -11.59 32.35 8.12
C GLY A 57 -11.30 30.85 7.93
N THR A 58 -12.22 29.96 8.31
CA THR A 58 -12.00 28.49 8.25
C THR A 58 -11.73 27.97 6.82
N LYS A 59 -12.35 28.59 5.80
CA LYS A 59 -12.10 28.27 4.38
C LYS A 59 -10.70 28.69 3.95
N LEU A 60 -10.30 29.93 4.25
CA LEU A 60 -8.97 30.45 3.95
C LEU A 60 -7.89 29.64 4.65
N ARG A 61 -8.11 29.23 5.90
CA ARG A 61 -7.23 28.31 6.62
C ARG A 61 -7.03 27.00 5.87
N ALA A 62 -8.10 26.34 5.46
CA ALA A 62 -8.02 25.07 4.74
C ALA A 62 -7.29 25.22 3.39
N ILE A 63 -7.53 26.33 2.68
CA ILE A 63 -6.90 26.64 1.40
C ILE A 63 -5.40 26.94 1.56
N CYS A 64 -5.01 27.76 2.54
CA CYS A 64 -3.62 28.07 2.82
C CYS A 64 -2.81 26.81 3.16
N LEU A 65 -3.34 25.96 4.02
CA LEU A 65 -2.73 24.68 4.38
C LEU A 65 -2.63 23.74 3.17
N LEU A 66 -3.69 23.68 2.35
CA LEU A 66 -3.70 22.89 1.13
C LEU A 66 -2.63 23.35 0.15
N PHE A 67 -2.54 24.65 -0.14
CA PHE A 67 -1.53 25.17 -1.05
C PHE A 67 -0.10 25.00 -0.52
N ALA A 68 0.12 25.24 0.78
CA ALA A 68 1.43 24.98 1.41
C ALA A 68 1.90 23.53 1.18
N ASP A 69 0.99 22.56 1.35
CA ASP A 69 1.28 21.16 1.09
C ASP A 69 1.49 20.85 -0.40
N LEU A 70 0.72 21.47 -1.30
CA LEU A 70 0.92 21.30 -2.75
C LEU A 70 2.29 21.85 -3.20
N PHE A 71 2.69 23.04 -2.74
CA PHE A 71 4.00 23.62 -3.04
C PHE A 71 5.16 22.76 -2.53
N ASP A 72 5.09 22.28 -1.27
CA ASP A 72 6.09 21.34 -0.73
C ASP A 72 6.25 20.07 -1.58
N GLN A 73 5.18 19.67 -2.25
CA GLN A 73 5.11 18.48 -3.07
C GLN A 73 5.48 18.75 -4.53
N GLY A 74 5.93 19.97 -4.83
CA GLY A 74 6.39 20.39 -6.16
C GLY A 74 5.26 20.64 -7.16
N TRP A 75 4.03 20.88 -6.69
CA TRP A 75 2.97 21.35 -7.56
C TRP A 75 3.22 22.80 -7.95
N GLN A 76 2.88 23.14 -9.20
CA GLN A 76 2.89 24.52 -9.66
C GLN A 76 1.48 25.08 -9.53
N VAL A 77 1.37 26.27 -8.96
CA VAL A 77 0.12 27.02 -8.86
C VAL A 77 0.31 28.30 -9.64
N SER A 78 -0.63 28.62 -10.54
CA SER A 78 -0.59 29.85 -11.34
C SER A 78 -1.96 30.49 -11.42
N LEU A 79 -2.00 31.81 -11.48
CA LEU A 79 -3.21 32.59 -11.73
C LEU A 79 -3.26 32.98 -13.22
N LYS A 80 -4.18 32.39 -14.00
CA LYS A 80 -4.36 32.73 -15.42
C LYS A 80 -5.79 33.24 -15.66
N LYS A 81 -5.93 34.47 -16.15
CA LYS A 81 -7.23 35.12 -16.45
C LYS A 81 -8.22 35.06 -15.26
N GLY A 82 -7.72 35.21 -14.03
CA GLY A 82 -8.52 35.16 -12.80
C GLY A 82 -8.90 33.76 -12.31
N ALA A 83 -8.42 32.68 -12.96
CA ALA A 83 -8.61 31.31 -12.50
C ALA A 83 -7.29 30.75 -11.93
N LEU A 84 -7.37 30.09 -10.76
CA LEU A 84 -6.25 29.37 -10.18
C LEU A 84 -6.10 28.01 -10.85
N LEU A 85 -4.89 27.75 -11.35
CA LEU A 85 -4.52 26.52 -12.03
C LEU A 85 -3.45 25.80 -11.23
N CYS A 86 -3.70 24.55 -10.89
CA CYS A 86 -2.77 23.65 -10.21
C CYS A 86 -2.26 22.61 -11.20
N GLU A 87 -0.95 22.48 -11.31
CA GLU A 87 -0.27 21.45 -12.08
C GLU A 87 0.51 20.52 -11.14
N PRO A 88 0.23 19.21 -11.14
CA PRO A 88 1.01 18.26 -10.35
C PRO A 88 2.43 18.12 -10.93
N PRO A 89 3.42 17.75 -10.10
CA PRO A 89 4.79 17.54 -10.56
C PRO A 89 4.82 16.49 -11.67
N SER A 90 5.37 16.86 -12.84
CA SER A 90 5.53 15.91 -13.95
C SER A 90 6.78 15.02 -13.76
N ILE A 91 6.76 13.86 -14.38
CA ILE A 91 7.94 13.00 -14.58
C ILE A 91 8.53 13.14 -16.00
N ASP A 92 7.95 14.00 -16.82
CA ASP A 92 8.46 14.30 -18.14
C ASP A 92 9.83 14.99 -17.99
N ARG A 93 10.73 14.61 -18.88
CA ARG A 93 12.06 15.20 -18.99
C ARG A 93 11.96 16.38 -19.95
N ASN A 94 12.54 17.50 -19.58
CA ASN A 94 12.96 18.48 -20.58
C ASN A 94 14.24 17.96 -21.25
N ASP A 95 14.57 18.43 -22.45
CA ASP A 95 15.66 17.87 -23.28
C ASP A 95 17.02 17.79 -22.56
N ASP A 96 17.27 18.68 -21.59
CA ASP A 96 18.52 18.75 -20.81
C ASP A 96 18.54 17.89 -19.53
N GLN A 97 17.43 17.29 -19.10
CA GLN A 97 17.33 16.58 -17.82
C GLN A 97 17.65 15.09 -17.94
N THR A 98 18.46 14.55 -17.02
CA THR A 98 18.72 13.10 -16.90
C THR A 98 17.62 12.38 -16.11
N VAL A 99 17.65 11.03 -16.10
CA VAL A 99 16.75 10.22 -15.25
C VAL A 99 17.00 10.46 -13.76
N GLU A 100 18.25 10.76 -13.37
CA GLU A 100 18.57 11.02 -11.97
C GLU A 100 18.04 12.38 -11.51
N ASP A 101 18.01 13.39 -12.38
CA ASP A 101 17.44 14.72 -12.05
C ASP A 101 15.95 14.63 -11.74
N VAL A 102 15.20 13.84 -12.52
CA VAL A 102 13.78 13.60 -12.25
C VAL A 102 13.58 12.82 -10.94
N LYS A 103 14.42 11.82 -10.66
CA LYS A 103 14.37 11.09 -9.38
C LYS A 103 14.71 11.99 -8.20
N LEU A 104 15.68 12.88 -8.36
CA LEU A 104 16.07 13.85 -7.34
C LEU A 104 14.91 14.80 -7.04
N ARG A 105 14.25 15.36 -8.06
CA ARG A 105 13.05 16.20 -7.90
C ARG A 105 11.95 15.50 -7.08
N ILE A 106 11.62 14.26 -7.43
CA ILE A 106 10.62 13.47 -6.68
C ILE A 106 11.11 13.19 -5.24
N ARG A 107 12.39 12.84 -5.07
CA ARG A 107 12.99 12.55 -3.77
C ARG A 107 12.95 13.76 -2.84
N SER A 108 13.26 14.95 -3.35
CA SER A 108 13.26 16.21 -2.59
C SER A 108 11.87 16.53 -2.03
N ALA A 109 10.81 16.37 -2.84
CA ALA A 109 9.42 16.56 -2.38
C ALA A 109 9.05 15.59 -1.24
N LEU A 110 9.43 14.31 -1.37
CA LEU A 110 9.20 13.32 -0.31
C LEU A 110 10.00 13.64 0.96
N GLN A 111 11.26 14.06 0.79
CA GLN A 111 12.14 14.43 1.89
C GLN A 111 11.63 15.66 2.66
N ALA A 112 10.95 16.61 2.00
CA ALA A 112 10.33 17.75 2.69
C ALA A 112 9.30 17.29 3.73
N SER A 113 8.44 16.33 3.39
CA SER A 113 7.47 15.77 4.34
C SER A 113 8.14 14.95 5.45
N ARG A 114 9.20 14.20 5.10
CA ARG A 114 10.00 13.46 6.07
C ARG A 114 10.68 14.41 7.08
N ARG A 115 11.26 15.53 6.63
CA ARG A 115 11.92 16.52 7.50
C ARG A 115 10.97 17.07 8.54
N ARG A 116 9.78 17.53 8.11
CA ARG A 116 8.71 17.95 9.02
C ARG A 116 8.38 16.89 10.07
N GLN A 117 8.29 15.62 9.66
CA GLN A 117 8.05 14.52 10.60
C GLN A 117 9.22 14.32 11.59
N LEU A 118 10.47 14.49 11.18
CA LEU A 118 11.63 14.35 12.07
C LEU A 118 11.69 15.48 13.12
N GLU A 119 11.19 16.66 12.77
CA GLU A 119 11.08 17.81 13.66
C GLU A 119 9.94 17.67 14.70
N GLU A 120 8.98 16.76 14.49
CA GLU A 120 7.93 16.51 15.47
C GLU A 120 8.53 16.08 16.83
N PRO A 121 8.14 16.70 17.96
CA PRO A 121 8.75 16.41 19.27
C PRO A 121 8.70 14.93 19.65
N SER A 122 7.61 14.23 19.28
CA SER A 122 7.43 12.81 19.56
C SER A 122 8.39 11.91 18.77
N VAL A 123 8.70 12.28 17.53
CA VAL A 123 9.61 11.54 16.65
C VAL A 123 11.06 11.83 17.03
N SER A 124 11.39 13.10 17.25
CA SER A 124 12.71 13.50 17.74
C SER A 124 13.05 12.81 19.07
N THR A 125 12.15 12.85 20.06
CA THR A 125 12.34 12.16 21.35
C THR A 125 12.55 10.66 21.17
N PHE A 126 11.80 10.03 20.26
CA PHE A 126 11.96 8.63 19.93
C PHE A 126 13.34 8.31 19.36
N ILE A 127 13.82 9.08 18.38
CA ILE A 127 15.13 8.89 17.74
C ILE A 127 16.24 9.02 18.79
N HIS A 128 16.24 10.10 19.58
CA HIS A 128 17.23 10.31 20.64
C HIS A 128 17.24 9.17 21.67
N ARG A 129 16.06 8.65 22.04
CA ARG A 129 15.94 7.50 22.94
C ARG A 129 16.55 6.23 22.34
N MET A 130 16.36 5.97 21.06
CA MET A 130 16.90 4.78 20.39
C MET A 130 18.43 4.83 20.24
N GLU A 131 18.98 6.04 20.04
CA GLU A 131 20.43 6.25 19.88
C GLU A 131 21.18 6.29 21.21
N ARG A 132 20.48 6.56 22.33
CA ARG A 132 21.06 6.58 23.67
C ARG A 132 21.55 5.20 24.09
N ARG A 133 22.87 5.07 24.30
CA ARG A 133 23.48 3.88 24.91
C ARG A 133 22.95 3.65 26.31
N THR A 134 22.23 2.54 26.47
CA THR A 134 21.50 2.19 27.69
C THR A 134 21.97 0.82 28.17
N LEU A 135 22.16 0.66 29.47
CA LEU A 135 22.49 -0.64 30.08
C LEU A 135 21.22 -1.51 30.12
N ARG A 136 21.31 -2.71 29.57
CA ARG A 136 20.27 -3.75 29.55
C ARG A 136 20.91 -5.11 29.91
N PRO A 137 20.13 -6.19 30.10
CA PRO A 137 20.69 -7.52 30.38
C PRO A 137 21.72 -7.99 29.36
N GLU A 138 21.55 -7.60 28.09
CA GLU A 138 22.45 -7.94 26.97
C GLU A 138 23.75 -7.11 26.96
N GLY A 139 23.84 -6.10 27.84
CA GLY A 139 24.95 -5.16 27.92
C GLY A 139 24.55 -3.72 27.64
N ARG A 140 25.55 -2.85 27.49
CA ARG A 140 25.34 -1.44 27.18
C ARG A 140 25.34 -1.22 25.67
N SER A 141 24.16 -1.02 25.11
CA SER A 141 23.97 -0.90 23.66
C SER A 141 22.96 0.19 23.27
N SER A 142 22.92 0.53 21.99
CA SER A 142 21.90 1.35 21.33
C SER A 142 21.58 0.82 19.93
N VAL A 143 20.63 1.45 19.24
CA VAL A 143 20.29 1.07 17.86
C VAL A 143 21.45 1.26 16.88
N LEU A 144 22.42 2.13 17.24
CA LEU A 144 23.60 2.38 16.41
C LEU A 144 24.54 1.17 16.37
N ASP A 145 24.52 0.31 17.39
CA ASP A 145 25.28 -0.95 17.41
C ASP A 145 24.67 -2.01 16.47
N LEU A 146 23.51 -1.73 15.86
CA LEU A 146 22.88 -2.55 14.83
C LEU A 146 23.15 -2.05 13.39
N ILE A 147 24.08 -1.11 13.24
CA ILE A 147 24.50 -0.55 11.96
C ILE A 147 25.94 -1.00 11.71
N ASP A 148 26.19 -1.63 10.57
CA ASP A 148 27.54 -2.13 10.26
C ASP A 148 28.51 -0.98 9.93
N SER A 149 29.79 -1.21 10.21
CA SER A 149 30.87 -0.31 9.78
C SER A 149 31.17 -0.58 8.31
N GLY A 150 30.85 0.37 7.44
CA GLY A 150 31.13 0.24 6.02
C GLY A 150 32.63 0.23 5.70
N ASP A 151 33.46 0.86 6.54
CA ASP A 151 34.92 0.83 6.40
C ASP A 151 35.50 -0.57 6.68
N GLU A 152 35.11 -1.17 7.81
CA GLU A 152 35.50 -2.55 8.13
C GLU A 152 34.98 -3.54 7.09
N LEU A 153 33.70 -3.40 6.70
CA LEU A 153 33.11 -4.25 5.67
C LEU A 153 33.84 -4.11 4.33
N ALA A 154 34.24 -2.89 3.94
CA ALA A 154 35.02 -2.68 2.73
C ALA A 154 36.40 -3.34 2.80
N ALA A 155 37.06 -3.32 3.95
CA ALA A 155 38.34 -4.00 4.16
C ALA A 155 38.21 -5.53 4.04
N GLU A 156 37.17 -6.13 4.62
CA GLU A 156 36.86 -7.56 4.44
C GLU A 156 36.66 -7.92 2.97
N LEU A 157 35.83 -7.14 2.25
CA LEU A 157 35.56 -7.38 0.83
C LEU A 157 36.79 -7.16 -0.04
N GLU A 158 37.69 -6.25 0.33
CA GLU A 158 38.98 -6.07 -0.34
C GLU A 158 39.89 -7.28 -0.19
N ARG A 159 39.97 -7.86 1.01
CA ARG A 159 40.72 -9.11 1.25
C ARG A 159 40.13 -10.26 0.44
N ILE A 160 38.81 -10.40 0.40
CA ILE A 160 38.14 -11.45 -0.37
C ILE A 160 38.35 -11.27 -1.88
N ALA A 161 38.27 -10.05 -2.39
CA ALA A 161 38.48 -9.77 -3.81
C ALA A 161 39.90 -10.16 -4.30
N ALA A 162 40.89 -10.19 -3.40
CA ALA A 162 42.25 -10.64 -3.70
C ALA A 162 42.41 -12.17 -3.73
N MET A 163 41.43 -12.93 -3.23
CA MET A 163 41.45 -14.40 -3.23
C MET A 163 41.18 -14.98 -4.64
N PRO A 164 41.56 -16.25 -4.90
CA PRO A 164 41.15 -16.97 -6.10
C PRO A 164 39.62 -17.04 -6.24
N GLU A 165 39.12 -16.96 -7.48
CA GLU A 165 37.67 -16.91 -7.77
C GLU A 165 36.88 -18.06 -7.13
N GLN A 166 37.45 -19.26 -7.11
CA GLN A 166 36.83 -20.46 -6.55
C GLN A 166 36.59 -20.37 -5.04
N GLU A 167 37.38 -19.58 -4.31
CA GLU A 167 37.30 -19.44 -2.85
C GLU A 167 36.42 -18.25 -2.43
N ARG A 168 36.23 -17.27 -3.31
CA ARG A 168 35.50 -16.03 -3.00
C ARG A 168 34.09 -16.27 -2.53
N HIS A 169 33.36 -17.16 -3.18
CA HIS A 169 31.97 -17.43 -2.83
C HIS A 169 31.82 -17.92 -1.39
N ALA A 170 32.66 -18.87 -0.97
CA ALA A 170 32.68 -19.40 0.38
C ALA A 170 33.12 -18.34 1.40
N ALA A 171 34.16 -17.55 1.08
CA ALA A 171 34.63 -16.47 1.93
C ALA A 171 33.57 -15.37 2.13
N LEU A 172 32.82 -15.01 1.06
CA LEU A 172 31.72 -14.04 1.14
C LEU A 172 30.59 -14.51 2.07
N ALA A 173 30.29 -15.80 2.11
CA ALA A 173 29.28 -16.34 3.03
C ALA A 173 29.71 -16.13 4.50
N GLY A 174 31.00 -16.15 4.80
CA GLY A 174 31.54 -15.87 6.14
C GLY A 174 31.52 -14.38 6.55
N VAL A 175 31.20 -13.46 5.63
CA VAL A 175 31.12 -12.00 5.91
C VAL A 175 29.71 -11.46 5.72
N VAL A 176 28.93 -12.04 4.81
CA VAL A 176 27.56 -11.64 4.50
C VAL A 176 26.67 -12.87 4.54
N ASP A 177 26.01 -13.07 5.68
CA ASP A 177 25.05 -14.14 5.91
C ASP A 177 23.66 -13.59 6.28
N PRO A 178 22.82 -13.28 5.28
CA PRO A 178 21.50 -12.72 5.51
C PRO A 178 20.55 -13.70 6.21
N VAL A 179 19.93 -13.27 7.30
CA VAL A 179 18.87 -13.97 8.01
C VAL A 179 17.64 -13.07 8.17
N ILE A 180 16.47 -13.70 8.32
CA ILE A 180 15.19 -13.01 8.46
C ILE A 180 14.81 -12.99 9.94
N GLU A 181 14.45 -11.80 10.44
CA GLU A 181 13.88 -11.63 11.78
C GLU A 181 12.54 -10.91 11.67
N ILE A 182 11.46 -11.60 12.05
CA ILE A 182 10.10 -11.05 12.02
C ILE A 182 9.84 -10.21 13.29
N CYS A 183 9.32 -9.00 13.13
CA CYS A 183 8.96 -8.18 14.30
C CYS A 183 7.61 -8.63 14.86
N HIS A 184 7.65 -9.53 15.83
CA HIS A 184 6.47 -9.94 16.61
C HIS A 184 6.09 -8.88 17.64
N ALA A 185 4.81 -8.85 18.02
CA ALA A 185 4.35 -7.98 19.10
C ALA A 185 5.07 -8.35 20.40
N GLY A 186 5.69 -7.36 21.07
CA GLY A 186 6.49 -7.59 22.27
C GLY A 186 7.88 -8.19 22.05
N GLY A 187 8.23 -8.56 20.81
CA GLY A 187 9.53 -9.13 20.48
C GLY A 187 10.68 -8.14 20.72
N ARG A 188 11.81 -8.66 21.22
CA ARG A 188 13.03 -7.89 21.51
C ARG A 188 14.22 -8.50 20.78
N CYS A 189 15.13 -7.65 20.32
CA CYS A 189 16.38 -8.06 19.69
C CYS A 189 17.30 -8.72 20.71
N ALA A 190 17.76 -9.93 20.42
CA ALA A 190 18.63 -10.69 21.33
C ALA A 190 20.01 -10.03 21.55
N ASP A 191 20.47 -9.18 20.63
CA ASP A 191 21.79 -8.52 20.73
C ASP A 191 21.75 -7.21 21.55
N THR A 192 20.58 -6.55 21.62
CA THR A 192 20.47 -5.20 22.20
C THR A 192 19.32 -5.01 23.17
N GLY A 193 18.43 -6.00 23.33
CA GLY A 193 17.23 -5.91 24.16
C GLY A 193 16.19 -4.88 23.68
N LEU A 194 16.43 -4.19 22.55
CA LEU A 194 15.52 -3.19 21.98
C LEU A 194 14.28 -3.86 21.37
N PRO A 195 13.08 -3.24 21.47
CA PRO A 195 11.89 -3.76 20.80
C PRO A 195 12.09 -3.83 19.28
N LEU A 196 11.75 -4.96 18.65
CA LEU A 196 11.95 -5.17 17.21
C LEU A 196 11.17 -4.17 16.35
N ASN A 197 9.95 -3.83 16.76
CA ASN A 197 9.14 -2.80 16.09
C ASN A 197 9.79 -1.42 16.14
N ASP A 198 10.48 -1.09 17.23
CA ASP A 198 11.16 0.19 17.36
C ASP A 198 12.46 0.22 16.55
N ILE A 199 13.19 -0.90 16.44
CA ILE A 199 14.34 -1.02 15.52
C ILE A 199 13.87 -0.80 14.08
N TRP A 200 12.82 -1.52 13.65
CA TRP A 200 12.25 -1.36 12.32
C TRP A 200 11.82 0.09 12.07
N ARG A 201 11.15 0.72 13.05
CA ARG A 201 10.69 2.12 12.96
C ARG A 201 11.85 3.10 12.84
N TYR A 202 12.94 2.91 13.61
CA TYR A 202 14.13 3.74 13.53
C TYR A 202 14.71 3.72 12.11
N PHE A 203 14.94 2.54 11.54
CA PHE A 203 15.44 2.42 10.16
C PHE A 203 14.46 2.97 9.14
N ARG A 204 13.15 2.82 9.37
CA ARG A 204 12.14 3.41 8.50
C ARG A 204 12.24 4.93 8.43
N HIS A 205 12.65 5.62 9.49
CA HIS A 205 12.86 7.07 9.46
C HIS A 205 14.03 7.49 8.58
N THR A 206 14.97 6.60 8.20
CA THR A 206 16.11 6.95 7.34
C THR A 206 15.73 7.17 5.86
N TRP A 207 14.53 6.75 5.46
CA TRP A 207 14.11 6.76 4.05
C TRP A 207 13.40 8.06 3.65
N ALA A 208 13.45 8.37 2.34
CA ALA A 208 12.96 9.63 1.78
C ALA A 208 11.49 9.94 2.07
N HIS A 209 10.64 8.93 2.21
CA HIS A 209 9.21 9.12 2.43
C HIS A 209 8.88 9.15 3.93
N GLU A 210 8.00 10.07 4.38
CA GLU A 210 7.43 10.06 5.75
C GLU A 210 6.86 8.69 6.15
N TYR A 211 6.94 8.35 7.42
CA TYR A 211 6.35 7.14 7.99
C TYR A 211 4.88 7.37 8.35
N ARG A 212 3.96 6.61 7.75
CA ARG A 212 2.54 6.61 8.11
C ARG A 212 2.07 5.18 8.42
N PRO A 213 1.31 4.98 9.51
CA PRO A 213 0.75 3.66 9.81
C PRO A 213 -0.27 3.26 8.74
N ILE A 214 -0.19 2.01 8.27
CA ILE A 214 -1.08 1.44 7.26
C ILE A 214 -2.15 0.59 7.95
N PRO A 215 -3.46 0.82 7.70
CA PRO A 215 -4.49 -0.03 8.29
C PRO A 215 -4.47 -1.44 7.71
N GLY A 216 -4.93 -2.42 8.49
CA GLY A 216 -5.04 -3.82 8.06
C GLY A 216 -3.90 -4.70 8.54
N ARG A 217 -3.68 -5.81 7.84
CA ARG A 217 -2.60 -6.77 8.16
C ARG A 217 -1.25 -6.13 7.84
N GLN A 218 -0.29 -6.33 8.74
CA GLN A 218 1.08 -5.88 8.59
C GLN A 218 2.05 -6.93 9.13
N LEU A 219 3.05 -7.31 8.32
CA LEU A 219 4.17 -8.12 8.75
C LEU A 219 5.45 -7.30 8.55
N LEU A 220 6.05 -6.84 9.65
CA LEU A 220 7.31 -6.11 9.62
C LEU A 220 8.46 -7.12 9.63
N VAL A 221 9.43 -6.91 8.75
CA VAL A 221 10.55 -7.82 8.51
C VAL A 221 11.85 -7.04 8.63
N LEU A 222 12.79 -7.58 9.40
CA LEU A 222 14.20 -7.18 9.44
C LEU A 222 15.01 -8.23 8.68
N VAL A 223 15.92 -7.78 7.81
CA VAL A 223 16.96 -8.63 7.23
C VAL A 223 18.26 -8.27 7.93
N ARG A 224 18.93 -9.26 8.52
CA ARG A 224 20.12 -9.07 9.37
C ARG A 224 21.30 -9.85 8.84
N ASN A 225 22.52 -9.37 9.09
CA ASN A 225 23.72 -10.11 8.72
C ASN A 225 24.23 -10.93 9.90
N ALA A 226 23.95 -12.23 9.93
CA ALA A 226 24.36 -13.14 11.01
C ALA A 226 25.88 -13.28 11.14
N ALA A 227 26.65 -13.02 10.07
CA ALA A 227 28.10 -13.16 10.05
C ALA A 227 28.85 -12.01 10.75
N ARG A 228 28.16 -10.93 11.14
CA ARG A 228 28.78 -9.72 11.72
C ARG A 228 28.34 -9.52 13.19
N PRO A 229 29.19 -8.90 14.03
CA PRO A 229 28.84 -8.62 15.43
C PRO A 229 27.52 -7.87 15.57
N ASN A 230 26.70 -8.24 16.57
CA ASN A 230 25.35 -7.69 16.83
C ASN A 230 24.34 -7.85 15.68
N ARG A 231 24.69 -8.64 14.66
CA ARG A 231 23.86 -8.98 13.50
C ARG A 231 23.23 -7.73 12.88
N PRO A 232 24.02 -6.83 12.28
CA PRO A 232 23.54 -5.52 11.83
C PRO A 232 22.41 -5.65 10.81
N VAL A 233 21.54 -4.63 10.79
CA VAL A 233 20.38 -4.60 9.90
C VAL A 233 20.83 -4.28 8.47
N MET A 234 20.65 -5.24 7.57
CA MET A 234 20.93 -5.11 6.14
C MET A 234 19.81 -4.39 5.38
N GLY A 235 18.58 -4.54 5.87
CA GLY A 235 17.41 -3.97 5.23
C GLY A 235 16.14 -4.23 6.02
N ILE A 236 15.09 -3.51 5.65
CA ILE A 236 13.77 -3.64 6.26
C ILE A 236 12.72 -3.83 5.17
N ALA A 237 11.67 -4.56 5.50
CA ALA A 237 10.49 -4.69 4.66
C ALA A 237 9.19 -4.73 5.46
N MET A 238 8.08 -4.50 4.78
CA MET A 238 6.73 -4.69 5.32
C MET A 238 5.81 -5.26 4.26
N LEU A 239 5.20 -6.41 4.59
CA LEU A 239 4.02 -6.90 3.88
C LEU A 239 2.79 -6.25 4.49
N ALA A 240 1.90 -5.74 3.65
CA ALA A 240 0.67 -5.07 4.06
C ALA A 240 -0.54 -5.61 3.29
N SER A 241 -1.73 -5.40 3.84
CA SER A 241 -2.97 -5.66 3.10
C SER A 241 -2.96 -4.94 1.74
N PRO A 242 -3.31 -5.64 0.66
CA PRO A 242 -3.15 -5.11 -0.68
C PRO A 242 -4.15 -3.97 -0.96
N VAL A 243 -3.73 -3.01 -1.78
CA VAL A 243 -4.61 -1.93 -2.25
C VAL A 243 -5.74 -2.53 -3.08
N MET A 244 -6.98 -2.16 -2.75
CA MET A 244 -8.17 -2.60 -3.46
C MET A 244 -8.24 -1.93 -4.84
N ARG A 245 -8.74 -2.67 -5.84
CA ARG A 245 -8.96 -2.19 -7.23
C ARG A 245 -7.71 -1.62 -7.90
N LEU A 246 -6.72 -2.48 -8.13
CA LEU A 246 -5.52 -2.12 -8.87
C LEU A 246 -5.53 -2.85 -10.22
N SER A 247 -5.84 -2.13 -11.29
CA SER A 247 -6.12 -2.71 -12.61
C SER A 247 -4.94 -3.51 -13.18
N ALA A 248 -3.69 -3.06 -12.97
CA ALA A 248 -2.51 -3.78 -13.44
C ALA A 248 -2.40 -5.20 -12.82
N ARG A 249 -2.58 -5.31 -11.50
CA ARG A 249 -2.64 -6.61 -10.80
C ARG A 249 -3.83 -7.43 -11.26
N ASP A 250 -5.02 -6.84 -11.20
CA ASP A 250 -6.27 -7.55 -11.46
C ASP A 250 -6.28 -8.09 -12.91
N THR A 251 -5.69 -7.34 -13.87
CA THR A 251 -5.45 -7.79 -15.25
C THR A 251 -4.43 -8.92 -15.33
N TRP A 252 -3.30 -8.78 -14.64
CA TRP A 252 -2.20 -9.75 -14.70
C TRP A 252 -2.57 -11.11 -14.09
N ILE A 253 -3.37 -11.12 -13.01
CA ILE A 253 -3.90 -12.36 -12.42
C ILE A 253 -5.00 -12.95 -13.31
N GLY A 254 -5.89 -12.10 -13.86
CA GLY A 254 -7.03 -12.54 -14.66
C GLY A 254 -8.38 -12.36 -13.95
N TRP A 255 -8.45 -11.50 -12.93
CA TRP A 255 -9.68 -11.15 -12.21
C TRP A 255 -10.58 -10.15 -12.95
N LEU A 256 -10.26 -9.84 -14.20
CA LEU A 256 -11.08 -9.01 -15.08
C LEU A 256 -11.50 -9.86 -16.28
N ARG A 257 -12.73 -9.63 -16.77
CA ARG A 257 -13.31 -10.40 -17.87
C ARG A 257 -12.45 -10.43 -19.12
N GLY A 258 -11.96 -9.29 -19.60
CA GLY A 258 -11.12 -9.25 -20.83
C GLY A 258 -9.86 -10.12 -20.73
N PRO A 259 -9.06 -10.00 -19.66
CA PRO A 259 -7.93 -10.89 -19.40
C PRO A 259 -8.30 -12.37 -19.21
N MET A 260 -9.41 -12.68 -18.55
CA MET A 260 -9.92 -14.05 -18.44
C MET A 260 -10.26 -14.63 -19.82
N GLU A 261 -11.02 -13.88 -20.62
CA GLU A 261 -11.42 -14.25 -21.98
C GLU A 261 -10.20 -14.43 -22.88
N ALA A 262 -9.19 -13.58 -22.76
CA ALA A 262 -7.94 -13.72 -23.49
C ALA A 262 -7.21 -15.03 -23.15
N LYS A 263 -7.16 -15.42 -21.87
CA LYS A 263 -6.55 -16.69 -21.41
C LYS A 263 -7.36 -17.92 -21.85
N LEU A 264 -8.68 -17.80 -21.90
CA LEU A 264 -9.57 -18.84 -22.41
C LEU A 264 -9.33 -19.04 -23.91
N ARG A 265 -9.32 -17.95 -24.69
CA ARG A 265 -9.10 -17.99 -26.15
C ARG A 265 -7.70 -18.47 -26.54
N SER A 266 -6.68 -18.18 -25.73
CA SER A 266 -5.32 -18.67 -25.97
C SER A 266 -5.13 -20.15 -25.60
N GLY A 267 -6.14 -20.81 -25.04
CA GLY A 267 -6.04 -22.17 -24.51
C GLY A 267 -5.18 -22.28 -23.25
N THR A 268 -4.79 -21.16 -22.65
CA THR A 268 -4.04 -21.14 -21.38
C THR A 268 -4.92 -21.62 -20.24
N TRP A 269 -6.21 -21.29 -20.28
CA TRP A 269 -7.21 -21.80 -19.35
C TRP A 269 -8.21 -22.69 -20.09
N ASN A 270 -8.46 -23.85 -19.52
CA ASN A 270 -9.42 -24.83 -20.02
C ASN A 270 -10.85 -24.44 -19.59
N ALA A 271 -11.81 -24.48 -20.53
CA ALA A 271 -13.20 -24.10 -20.30
C ALA A 271 -13.89 -24.93 -19.18
N PRO A 272 -13.90 -26.27 -19.22
CA PRO A 272 -14.35 -27.10 -18.09
C PRO A 272 -13.75 -26.73 -16.72
N ALA A 273 -12.43 -26.53 -16.65
CA ALA A 273 -11.77 -26.18 -15.39
C ALA A 273 -12.23 -24.81 -14.86
N LEU A 274 -12.35 -23.81 -15.75
CA LEU A 274 -12.83 -22.48 -15.40
C LEU A 274 -14.31 -22.51 -14.97
N ALA A 275 -15.17 -23.25 -15.68
CA ALA A 275 -16.59 -23.40 -15.36
C ALA A 275 -16.82 -24.04 -13.98
N LYS A 276 -16.04 -25.09 -13.67
CA LYS A 276 -16.01 -25.71 -12.34
C LYS A 276 -15.59 -24.71 -11.27
N ALA A 277 -14.45 -24.04 -11.47
CA ALA A 277 -13.93 -23.09 -10.50
C ALA A 277 -14.88 -21.91 -10.25
N MET A 278 -15.52 -21.37 -11.30
CA MET A 278 -16.51 -20.30 -11.18
C MET A 278 -17.75 -20.73 -10.37
N THR A 279 -18.24 -21.94 -10.61
CA THR A 279 -19.37 -22.50 -9.85
C THR A 279 -19.00 -22.74 -8.39
N GLU A 280 -17.85 -23.36 -8.12
CA GLU A 280 -17.36 -23.60 -6.75
C GLU A 280 -17.13 -22.29 -5.98
N ARG A 281 -16.55 -21.28 -6.63
CA ARG A 281 -16.37 -19.95 -6.01
C ARG A 281 -17.71 -19.29 -5.70
N LEU A 282 -18.68 -19.41 -6.60
CA LEU A 282 -20.00 -18.85 -6.42
C LEU A 282 -20.71 -19.48 -5.21
N ASP A 283 -20.75 -20.82 -5.14
CA ASP A 283 -21.36 -21.54 -4.03
C ASP A 283 -20.63 -21.29 -2.71
N ALA A 284 -19.28 -21.26 -2.71
CA ALA A 284 -18.51 -20.91 -1.52
C ALA A 284 -18.77 -19.46 -1.06
N SER A 285 -18.99 -18.52 -1.97
CA SER A 285 -19.33 -17.13 -1.62
C SER A 285 -20.77 -17.00 -1.09
N ILE A 286 -21.71 -17.82 -1.56
CA ILE A 286 -23.06 -17.91 -0.97
C ILE A 286 -22.99 -18.49 0.44
N GLY A 287 -22.20 -19.54 0.67
CA GLY A 287 -21.99 -20.16 2.00
C GLY A 287 -21.23 -19.30 3.01
N ASP A 288 -20.54 -18.26 2.54
CA ASP A 288 -19.87 -17.23 3.35
C ASP A 288 -20.85 -16.12 3.82
N VAL A 289 -22.13 -16.19 3.45
CA VAL A 289 -23.17 -15.22 3.82
C VAL A 289 -24.24 -15.92 4.67
N ARG A 290 -24.61 -15.35 5.82
CA ARG A 290 -25.82 -15.77 6.53
C ARG A 290 -27.03 -15.40 5.69
N TRP A 291 -27.84 -16.39 5.31
CA TRP A 291 -29.00 -16.20 4.44
C TRP A 291 -30.32 -16.64 5.08
N ASP A 292 -30.28 -17.28 6.26
CA ASP A 292 -31.44 -17.91 6.93
C ASP A 292 -32.60 -16.95 7.28
N ASP A 293 -32.32 -15.66 7.42
CA ASP A 293 -33.27 -14.58 7.70
C ASP A 293 -33.66 -13.79 6.44
N LEU A 294 -33.11 -14.14 5.29
CA LEU A 294 -33.29 -13.43 4.02
C LEU A 294 -34.00 -14.28 2.96
N VAL A 295 -33.65 -15.55 2.83
CA VAL A 295 -34.17 -16.47 1.79
C VAL A 295 -34.31 -17.90 2.32
N THR A 296 -35.10 -18.72 1.63
CA THR A 296 -35.24 -20.15 1.94
C THR A 296 -34.16 -20.99 1.26
N LEU A 297 -33.99 -22.25 1.71
CA LEU A 297 -33.08 -23.19 1.06
C LEU A 297 -33.46 -23.43 -0.42
N GLU A 298 -34.75 -23.55 -0.72
CA GLU A 298 -35.25 -23.73 -2.08
C GLU A 298 -34.87 -22.55 -2.99
N GLU A 299 -34.92 -21.32 -2.47
CA GLU A 299 -34.50 -20.11 -3.19
C GLU A 299 -32.98 -20.03 -3.40
N ILE A 300 -32.17 -20.63 -2.53
CA ILE A 300 -30.71 -20.75 -2.71
C ILE A 300 -30.37 -21.78 -3.79
N GLU A 301 -31.06 -22.91 -3.77
CA GLU A 301 -30.88 -23.97 -4.76
C GLU A 301 -31.37 -23.52 -6.13
N ASN A 302 -32.57 -22.95 -6.19
CA ASN A 302 -33.31 -22.54 -7.39
C ASN A 302 -33.72 -21.06 -7.36
N PRO A 303 -32.76 -20.12 -7.48
CA PRO A 303 -33.07 -18.70 -7.43
C PRO A 303 -33.89 -18.25 -8.64
N ILE A 304 -34.94 -17.47 -8.36
CA ILE A 304 -35.79 -16.82 -9.37
C ILE A 304 -35.68 -15.30 -9.27
N GLU A 305 -36.14 -14.59 -10.29
CA GLU A 305 -36.04 -13.12 -10.37
C GLU A 305 -36.71 -12.42 -9.16
N ASN A 306 -37.84 -12.95 -8.69
CA ASN A 306 -38.54 -12.42 -7.53
C ASN A 306 -37.69 -12.49 -6.23
N THR A 307 -36.90 -13.55 -6.06
CA THR A 307 -35.96 -13.68 -4.92
C THR A 307 -34.91 -12.58 -4.97
N VAL A 308 -34.33 -12.31 -6.14
CA VAL A 308 -33.32 -11.26 -6.34
C VAL A 308 -33.92 -9.87 -6.04
N LEU A 309 -35.11 -9.58 -6.57
CA LEU A 309 -35.78 -8.29 -6.35
C LEU A 309 -36.09 -8.04 -4.87
N ARG A 310 -36.57 -9.08 -4.15
CA ARG A 310 -36.85 -9.00 -2.71
C ARG A 310 -35.59 -8.69 -1.89
N LEU A 311 -34.44 -9.26 -2.27
CA LEU A 311 -33.15 -8.97 -1.64
C LEU A 311 -32.69 -7.52 -1.90
N GLU A 312 -32.84 -7.02 -3.13
CA GLU A 312 -32.53 -5.62 -3.47
C GLU A 312 -33.41 -4.62 -2.70
N GLN A 313 -34.69 -4.94 -2.52
CA GLN A 313 -35.61 -4.16 -1.67
C GLN A 313 -35.16 -4.18 -0.20
N LYS A 314 -34.79 -5.35 0.33
CA LYS A 314 -34.29 -5.48 1.71
C LYS A 314 -33.02 -4.67 1.94
N ALA A 315 -32.09 -4.69 0.98
CA ALA A 315 -30.87 -3.88 1.01
C ALA A 315 -31.18 -2.37 1.07
N SER A 316 -32.08 -1.91 0.20
CA SER A 316 -32.50 -0.51 0.13
C SER A 316 -33.20 -0.06 1.42
N GLY A 317 -34.09 -0.90 1.97
CA GLY A 317 -34.75 -0.64 3.25
C GLY A 317 -33.77 -0.52 4.42
N ALA A 318 -32.77 -1.41 4.50
CA ALA A 318 -31.74 -1.34 5.52
C ALA A 318 -30.85 -0.09 5.40
N ALA A 319 -30.55 0.33 4.17
CA ALA A 319 -29.82 1.59 3.91
C ALA A 319 -30.59 2.81 4.41
N TYR A 320 -31.89 2.88 4.11
CA TYR A 320 -32.77 3.97 4.53
C TYR A 320 -32.94 4.02 6.06
N ALA A 321 -33.21 2.86 6.70
CA ALA A 321 -33.30 2.77 8.15
C ALA A 321 -32.00 3.24 8.84
N ARG A 322 -30.84 2.91 8.27
CA ARG A 322 -29.53 3.36 8.78
C ARG A 322 -29.35 4.87 8.66
N GLU A 323 -29.85 5.49 7.60
CA GLU A 323 -29.81 6.95 7.47
C GLU A 323 -30.67 7.64 8.53
N LEU A 324 -31.86 7.13 8.80
CA LEU A 324 -32.72 7.63 9.88
C LEU A 324 -32.05 7.50 11.25
N GLU A 325 -31.45 6.34 11.54
CA GLU A 325 -30.71 6.09 12.79
C GLU A 325 -29.54 7.08 12.96
N LEU A 326 -28.80 7.36 11.88
CA LEU A 326 -27.74 8.36 11.90
C LEU A 326 -28.28 9.76 12.20
N ARG A 327 -29.39 10.17 11.57
CA ARG A 327 -29.99 11.49 11.84
C ARG A 327 -30.44 11.63 13.30
N ALA A 328 -31.13 10.62 13.83
CA ALA A 328 -31.57 10.60 15.23
C ALA A 328 -30.40 10.66 16.22
N HIS A 329 -29.31 9.91 15.96
CA HIS A 329 -28.09 9.97 16.77
C HIS A 329 -27.48 11.37 16.75
N TYR A 330 -27.49 12.03 15.59
CA TYR A 330 -26.98 13.39 15.41
C TYR A 330 -27.77 14.42 16.20
N GLU A 331 -29.09 14.35 16.17
CA GLU A 331 -29.98 15.25 16.91
C GLU A 331 -29.84 15.06 18.42
N ALA A 332 -29.69 13.82 18.89
CA ALA A 332 -29.66 13.51 20.33
C ALA A 332 -28.29 13.77 21.00
N ASN A 333 -27.18 13.74 20.26
CA ASN A 333 -25.82 13.78 20.83
C ASN A 333 -25.03 15.05 20.45
N ARG A 334 -25.73 16.14 20.14
CA ARG A 334 -25.10 17.43 19.83
C ARG A 334 -24.69 18.13 21.11
N ASP A 335 -23.39 18.33 21.30
CA ASP A 335 -22.87 19.09 22.44
C ASP A 335 -23.01 20.60 22.26
N GLU A 336 -22.66 21.38 23.30
CA GLU A 336 -22.71 22.84 23.33
C GLU A 336 -21.84 23.51 22.24
N ASN A 337 -20.82 22.79 21.74
CA ASN A 337 -19.94 23.23 20.66
C ASN A 337 -20.38 22.69 19.28
N GLY A 338 -21.57 22.07 19.20
CA GLY A 338 -22.11 21.49 17.97
C GLY A 338 -21.40 20.22 17.50
N ARG A 339 -20.53 19.61 18.32
CA ARG A 339 -19.82 18.38 17.98
C ARG A 339 -20.68 17.16 18.34
N VAL A 340 -20.60 16.15 17.48
CA VAL A 340 -21.31 14.88 17.67
C VAL A 340 -20.31 13.72 17.59
N PRO A 341 -20.26 12.82 18.58
CA PRO A 341 -19.42 11.64 18.54
C PRO A 341 -19.85 10.70 17.41
N PRO A 342 -18.90 10.09 16.67
CA PRO A 342 -19.25 9.20 15.56
C PRO A 342 -19.98 7.95 16.05
N MET A 343 -21.03 7.54 15.35
CA MET A 343 -21.78 6.33 15.68
C MET A 343 -21.02 5.08 15.22
N ARG A 344 -20.25 4.50 16.15
CA ARG A 344 -19.39 3.33 15.90
C ARG A 344 -20.22 2.04 15.97
N GLY A 345 -19.80 1.03 15.22
CA GLY A 345 -20.36 -0.31 15.31
C GLY A 345 -19.97 -1.02 16.61
N THR A 346 -20.77 -2.01 17.00
CA THR A 346 -20.63 -2.81 18.23
C THR A 346 -19.38 -3.70 18.23
N VAL A 347 -19.04 -4.31 17.09
CA VAL A 347 -17.89 -5.22 16.96
C VAL A 347 -16.75 -4.54 16.21
N LYS A 348 -15.57 -4.46 16.86
CA LYS A 348 -14.33 -3.90 16.26
C LYS A 348 -13.20 -4.90 16.16
N ALA A 349 -13.18 -5.88 17.05
CA ALA A 349 -12.21 -6.95 17.11
C ALA A 349 -12.96 -8.26 17.38
N ALA A 350 -12.35 -9.39 17.02
CA ALA A 350 -12.90 -10.69 17.34
C ALA A 350 -12.60 -11.01 18.81
N ASP A 351 -13.62 -11.02 19.64
CA ASP A 351 -13.59 -11.51 21.02
C ASP A 351 -14.23 -12.91 21.07
N PRO A 352 -13.68 -13.88 21.83
CA PRO A 352 -14.32 -15.19 22.04
C PRO A 352 -15.80 -15.13 22.41
N ALA A 353 -16.25 -14.09 23.13
CA ALA A 353 -17.65 -13.90 23.53
C ALA A 353 -18.52 -13.17 22.48
N THR A 354 -17.98 -12.89 21.28
CA THR A 354 -18.73 -12.15 20.25
C THR A 354 -19.91 -12.97 19.73
N ASP A 355 -21.12 -12.45 19.90
CA ASP A 355 -22.30 -12.98 19.22
C ASP A 355 -22.31 -12.52 17.75
N TRP A 356 -21.76 -13.39 16.89
CA TRP A 356 -21.71 -13.15 15.45
C TRP A 356 -23.10 -13.12 14.80
N ARG A 357 -24.08 -13.82 15.38
CA ARG A 357 -25.44 -13.88 14.84
C ARG A 357 -26.11 -12.52 15.03
N ALA A 358 -26.08 -11.98 16.25
CA ALA A 358 -26.56 -10.63 16.53
C ALA A 358 -25.78 -9.56 15.75
N ALA A 359 -24.46 -9.70 15.64
CA ALA A 359 -23.64 -8.76 14.87
C ALA A 359 -23.95 -8.75 13.35
N SER A 360 -24.55 -9.82 12.83
CA SER A 360 -25.00 -9.96 11.44
C SER A 360 -26.35 -9.29 11.16
N GLU A 361 -27.12 -9.01 12.22
CA GLU A 361 -28.45 -8.37 12.17
C GLU A 361 -28.37 -6.83 12.21
N ASP A 362 -27.18 -6.29 12.45
CA ASP A 362 -26.93 -4.87 12.30
C ASP A 362 -27.24 -4.37 10.87
N LEU A 363 -27.89 -3.21 10.75
CA LEU A 363 -28.37 -2.65 9.48
C LEU A 363 -27.31 -2.58 8.38
N LEU A 364 -26.04 -2.31 8.73
CA LEU A 364 -24.95 -2.30 7.74
C LEU A 364 -24.73 -3.69 7.16
N PHE A 365 -24.79 -4.73 7.99
CA PHE A 365 -24.56 -6.11 7.56
C PHE A 365 -25.79 -6.74 6.93
N VAL A 366 -27.00 -6.45 7.40
CA VAL A 366 -28.25 -6.81 6.70
C VAL A 366 -28.23 -6.27 5.27
N ARG A 367 -27.90 -4.98 5.10
CA ARG A 367 -27.74 -4.37 3.77
C ARG A 367 -26.72 -5.14 2.92
N LYS A 368 -25.50 -5.32 3.42
CA LYS A 368 -24.41 -5.97 2.67
C LYS A 368 -24.72 -7.42 2.31
N ARG A 369 -25.30 -8.19 3.24
CA ARG A 369 -25.69 -9.58 3.01
C ARG A 369 -26.75 -9.65 1.91
N ALA A 370 -27.78 -8.82 2.00
CA ALA A 370 -28.83 -8.76 0.99
C ALA A 370 -28.30 -8.32 -0.40
N GLU A 371 -27.50 -7.25 -0.47
CA GLU A 371 -26.89 -6.78 -1.74
C GLU A 371 -25.99 -7.85 -2.37
N LEU A 372 -25.14 -8.51 -1.57
CA LEU A 372 -24.24 -9.54 -2.08
C LEU A 372 -25.02 -10.78 -2.51
N LEU A 373 -25.97 -11.25 -1.70
CA LEU A 373 -26.76 -12.44 -2.02
C LEU A 373 -27.60 -12.25 -3.27
N ALA A 374 -28.17 -11.05 -3.50
CA ALA A 374 -28.87 -10.71 -4.74
C ALA A 374 -27.96 -10.88 -5.96
N GLN A 375 -26.73 -10.37 -5.89
CA GLN A 375 -25.75 -10.49 -6.97
C GLN A 375 -25.36 -11.95 -7.22
N LEU A 376 -25.05 -12.71 -6.17
CA LEU A 376 -24.63 -14.10 -6.29
C LEU A 376 -25.76 -15.00 -6.84
N LEU A 377 -26.99 -14.86 -6.34
CA LEU A 377 -28.12 -15.64 -6.81
C LEU A 377 -28.51 -15.29 -8.25
N SER A 378 -28.41 -14.02 -8.65
CA SER A 378 -28.57 -13.61 -10.05
C SER A 378 -27.52 -14.25 -10.98
N ALA A 379 -26.25 -14.30 -10.55
CA ALA A 379 -25.20 -14.98 -11.29
C ALA A 379 -25.45 -16.50 -11.37
N LYS A 380 -25.89 -17.13 -10.27
CA LYS A 380 -26.22 -18.56 -10.21
C LYS A 380 -27.36 -18.92 -11.16
N GLN A 381 -28.42 -18.12 -11.19
CA GLN A 381 -29.54 -18.26 -12.14
C GLN A 381 -29.03 -18.20 -13.59
N THR A 382 -28.15 -17.23 -13.89
CA THR A 382 -27.59 -17.03 -15.24
C THR A 382 -26.72 -18.21 -15.68
N PHE A 383 -25.86 -18.74 -14.80
CA PHE A 383 -25.01 -19.89 -15.12
C PHE A 383 -25.80 -21.19 -15.30
N ARG A 384 -26.87 -21.37 -14.52
CA ARG A 384 -27.77 -22.51 -14.68
C ARG A 384 -28.53 -22.45 -16.02
N ALA A 385 -29.04 -21.28 -16.38
CA ALA A 385 -29.74 -21.08 -17.66
C ALA A 385 -28.82 -21.33 -18.86
N ALA A 386 -27.52 -21.05 -18.73
CA ALA A 386 -26.52 -21.32 -19.75
C ALA A 386 -25.96 -22.75 -19.72
N GLU A 387 -26.42 -23.62 -18.80
CA GLU A 387 -25.90 -24.99 -18.63
C GLU A 387 -24.37 -25.06 -18.41
N LEU A 388 -23.80 -24.09 -17.66
CA LEU A 388 -22.34 -23.87 -17.57
C LEU A 388 -21.50 -25.11 -17.25
N LEU A 389 -21.99 -26.01 -16.39
CA LEU A 389 -21.26 -27.24 -16.05
C LEU A 389 -21.46 -28.37 -17.06
N ALA A 390 -22.60 -28.41 -17.76
CA ALA A 390 -22.90 -29.47 -18.72
C ALA A 390 -22.26 -29.20 -20.08
N LYS A 391 -22.22 -27.93 -20.51
CA LYS A 391 -21.63 -27.51 -21.79
C LYS A 391 -20.70 -26.29 -21.61
N PRO A 392 -19.54 -26.43 -20.94
CA PRO A 392 -18.70 -25.30 -20.55
C PRO A 392 -18.27 -24.38 -21.70
N GLU A 393 -17.89 -24.94 -22.85
CA GLU A 393 -17.40 -24.15 -23.99
C GLU A 393 -18.52 -23.30 -24.61
N GLU A 394 -19.65 -23.92 -24.94
CA GLU A 394 -20.83 -23.24 -25.49
C GLU A 394 -21.37 -22.20 -24.51
N ALA A 395 -21.50 -22.57 -23.24
CA ALA A 395 -22.01 -21.71 -22.18
C ALA A 395 -21.13 -20.47 -21.98
N LEU A 396 -19.81 -20.64 -21.89
CA LEU A 396 -18.88 -19.51 -21.73
C LEU A 396 -18.92 -18.58 -22.95
N SER A 397 -19.04 -19.12 -24.16
CA SER A 397 -19.21 -18.30 -25.36
C SER A 397 -20.49 -17.45 -25.29
N GLN A 398 -21.63 -18.07 -24.99
CA GLN A 398 -22.91 -17.38 -24.87
C GLN A 398 -22.89 -16.32 -23.75
N LEU A 399 -22.31 -16.65 -22.59
CA LEU A 399 -22.20 -15.73 -21.45
C LEU A 399 -21.32 -14.52 -21.78
N LEU A 400 -20.25 -14.71 -22.56
CA LEU A 400 -19.37 -13.62 -22.98
C LEU A 400 -20.03 -12.69 -24.01
N GLU A 401 -20.97 -13.18 -24.81
CA GLU A 401 -21.71 -12.38 -25.79
C GLU A 401 -22.87 -11.58 -25.15
N ALA A 402 -23.60 -12.17 -24.21
CA ALA A 402 -24.77 -11.55 -23.58
C ALA A 402 -24.40 -10.59 -22.44
N LYS A 403 -25.07 -9.42 -22.36
CA LYS A 403 -24.84 -8.44 -21.26
C LYS A 403 -25.11 -9.03 -19.86
N SER A 404 -26.14 -9.86 -19.72
CA SER A 404 -26.46 -10.56 -18.47
C SER A 404 -25.37 -11.57 -18.09
N GLY A 405 -24.88 -12.34 -19.07
CA GLY A 405 -23.77 -13.27 -18.89
C GLY A 405 -22.46 -12.58 -18.49
N GLN A 406 -22.12 -11.47 -19.16
CA GLN A 406 -20.96 -10.66 -18.81
C GLN A 406 -21.05 -10.15 -17.37
N ARG A 407 -22.23 -9.69 -16.94
CA ARG A 407 -22.47 -9.26 -15.55
C ARG A 407 -22.30 -10.42 -14.56
N ALA A 408 -22.82 -11.61 -14.87
CA ALA A 408 -22.67 -12.80 -14.02
C ALA A 408 -21.20 -13.22 -13.88
N ILE A 409 -20.43 -13.19 -14.98
CA ILE A 409 -18.98 -13.41 -14.98
C ILE A 409 -18.28 -12.36 -14.10
N ASP A 410 -18.58 -11.08 -14.28
CA ASP A 410 -17.95 -9.99 -13.53
C ASP A 410 -18.23 -10.10 -12.02
N ILE A 411 -19.42 -10.57 -11.61
CA ILE A 411 -19.77 -10.85 -10.21
C ILE A 411 -18.85 -11.94 -9.64
N VAL A 412 -18.70 -13.08 -10.33
CA VAL A 412 -17.88 -14.19 -9.82
C VAL A 412 -16.38 -13.85 -9.84
N LEU A 413 -15.90 -13.13 -10.86
CA LEU A 413 -14.53 -12.62 -10.88
C LEU A 413 -14.24 -11.65 -9.71
N ALA A 414 -15.24 -10.85 -9.32
CA ALA A 414 -15.12 -10.01 -8.13
C ALA A 414 -14.99 -10.84 -6.84
N GLU A 415 -15.63 -12.00 -6.76
CA GLU A 415 -15.50 -12.93 -5.63
C GLU A 415 -14.13 -13.60 -5.57
N PHE A 416 -13.56 -14.04 -6.71
CA PHE A 416 -12.18 -14.51 -6.77
C PHE A 416 -11.19 -13.45 -6.27
N ARG A 417 -11.35 -12.21 -6.73
CA ARG A 417 -10.53 -11.08 -6.28
C ARG A 417 -10.67 -10.84 -4.77
N LYS A 418 -11.90 -10.84 -4.23
CA LYS A 418 -12.12 -10.68 -2.78
C LYS A 418 -11.43 -11.80 -2.00
N ALA A 419 -11.56 -13.05 -2.44
CA ALA A 419 -10.92 -14.20 -1.80
C ALA A 419 -9.40 -14.07 -1.82
N GLY A 420 -8.79 -13.77 -2.98
CA GLY A 420 -7.35 -13.59 -3.12
C GLY A 420 -6.79 -12.44 -2.27
N LEU A 421 -7.39 -11.24 -2.36
CA LEU A 421 -6.95 -10.06 -1.62
C LEU A 421 -7.18 -10.16 -0.10
N SER A 422 -8.06 -11.06 0.33
CA SER A 422 -8.33 -11.24 1.75
C SER A 422 -7.14 -11.80 2.52
N SER A 423 -6.24 -12.54 1.86
CA SER A 423 -5.23 -13.32 2.59
C SER A 423 -4.10 -13.94 1.74
N ARG A 424 -4.30 -14.19 0.44
CA ARG A 424 -3.35 -14.93 -0.43
C ARG A 424 -2.47 -14.02 -1.28
N VAL A 425 -2.85 -12.75 -1.39
CA VAL A 425 -2.09 -11.69 -2.07
C VAL A 425 -1.81 -10.56 -1.09
N VAL A 426 -0.57 -10.09 -1.04
CA VAL A 426 -0.16 -8.96 -0.18
C VAL A 426 0.71 -7.97 -0.94
N ASP A 427 0.64 -6.71 -0.53
CA ASP A 427 1.51 -5.68 -1.06
C ASP A 427 2.78 -5.57 -0.22
N VAL A 428 3.93 -5.54 -0.87
CA VAL A 428 5.18 -5.09 -0.27
C VAL A 428 5.14 -3.57 -0.24
N SER A 429 4.76 -3.03 0.92
CA SER A 429 4.61 -1.59 1.10
C SER A 429 5.93 -0.89 1.40
N ILE A 430 6.88 -1.59 2.02
CA ILE A 430 8.21 -1.11 2.39
C ILE A 430 9.18 -2.23 2.01
N CYS A 431 10.26 -1.88 1.30
CA CYS A 431 11.32 -2.83 0.97
C CYS A 431 12.56 -2.03 0.54
N GLY A 432 13.66 -2.20 1.25
CA GLY A 432 14.88 -1.47 0.96
C GLY A 432 16.03 -1.89 1.85
N ALA A 433 17.24 -1.63 1.37
CA ALA A 433 18.45 -1.80 2.16
C ALA A 433 18.64 -0.64 3.15
N VAL A 434 19.42 -0.94 4.16
CA VAL A 434 19.96 0.00 5.13
C VAL A 434 21.46 0.14 4.88
N ALA A 435 22.01 1.33 5.16
CA ALA A 435 23.45 1.55 5.03
C ALA A 435 24.24 0.68 6.02
N PRO A 436 25.37 0.08 5.59
CA PRO A 436 26.08 0.30 4.31
C PRO A 436 25.64 -0.64 3.16
N TYR A 437 24.73 -1.57 3.39
CA TYR A 437 24.35 -2.63 2.44
C TYR A 437 23.60 -2.14 1.19
N ASN A 438 23.17 -0.87 1.13
CA ASN A 438 22.62 -0.26 -0.07
C ASN A 438 23.63 -0.24 -1.24
N GLU A 439 24.93 -0.13 -0.96
CA GLU A 439 25.98 -0.18 -1.98
C GLU A 439 26.21 -1.60 -2.52
N LEU A 440 25.84 -2.61 -1.73
CA LEU A 440 25.98 -4.03 -2.04
C LEU A 440 24.74 -4.64 -2.69
N LEU A 441 23.83 -3.83 -3.24
CA LEU A 441 22.56 -4.31 -3.80
C LEU A 441 21.65 -5.01 -2.78
N GLY A 442 21.76 -4.67 -1.49
CA GLY A 442 20.92 -5.24 -0.43
C GLY A 442 19.41 -5.06 -0.67
N GLY A 443 19.00 -4.03 -1.42
CA GLY A 443 17.58 -3.85 -1.76
C GLY A 443 17.03 -4.99 -2.63
N LYS A 444 17.88 -5.62 -3.47
CA LYS A 444 17.51 -6.81 -4.25
C LYS A 444 17.39 -8.03 -3.36
N LEU A 445 18.35 -8.20 -2.44
CA LEU A 445 18.33 -9.27 -1.45
C LEU A 445 17.04 -9.23 -0.63
N VAL A 446 16.69 -8.08 -0.05
CA VAL A 446 15.48 -7.93 0.77
C VAL A 446 14.22 -8.30 -0.05
N ALA A 447 14.12 -7.83 -1.30
CA ALA A 447 12.98 -8.16 -2.16
C ALA A 447 12.87 -9.66 -2.48
N LEU A 448 14.01 -10.35 -2.66
CA LEU A 448 14.03 -11.80 -2.90
C LEU A 448 13.68 -12.58 -1.63
N LEU A 449 14.24 -12.19 -0.48
CA LEU A 449 13.99 -12.85 0.81
C LEU A 449 12.53 -12.78 1.26
N LEU A 450 11.74 -11.82 0.77
CA LEU A 450 10.29 -11.80 1.02
C LEU A 450 9.54 -13.00 0.42
N ALA A 451 10.13 -13.69 -0.55
CA ALA A 451 9.58 -14.91 -1.14
C ALA A 451 10.03 -16.20 -0.43
N SER A 452 10.83 -16.08 0.64
CA SER A 452 11.35 -17.22 1.38
C SER A 452 10.28 -18.01 2.14
N LYS A 453 10.60 -19.27 2.45
CA LYS A 453 9.82 -20.12 3.33
C LYS A 453 9.56 -19.49 4.69
N GLU A 454 10.57 -18.89 5.30
CA GLU A 454 10.50 -18.28 6.62
C GLU A 454 9.44 -17.17 6.68
N VAL A 455 9.37 -16.32 5.65
CA VAL A 455 8.35 -15.26 5.57
C VAL A 455 6.95 -15.84 5.37
N ARG A 456 6.81 -16.88 4.54
CA ARG A 456 5.53 -17.57 4.32
C ARG A 456 5.03 -18.25 5.59
N ASP A 457 5.89 -19.01 6.27
CA ASP A 457 5.56 -19.75 7.48
C ASP A 457 5.12 -18.79 8.59
N HIS A 458 5.85 -17.69 8.81
CA HIS A 458 5.44 -16.67 9.78
C HIS A 458 4.16 -15.93 9.39
N TYR A 459 3.92 -15.71 8.09
CA TYR A 459 2.66 -15.14 7.62
C TYR A 459 1.49 -16.09 7.92
N ALA A 460 1.67 -17.39 7.64
CA ALA A 460 0.68 -18.43 7.91
C ALA A 460 0.41 -18.59 9.41
N GLU A 461 1.45 -18.62 10.23
CA GLU A 461 1.35 -18.68 11.70
C GLU A 461 0.58 -17.46 12.25
N ARG A 462 0.93 -16.25 11.80
CA ARG A 462 0.33 -15.01 12.31
C ARG A 462 -1.14 -14.84 11.91
N TYR A 463 -1.53 -15.30 10.71
CA TYR A 463 -2.84 -14.98 10.14
C TYR A 463 -3.76 -16.18 9.93
N GLY A 464 -3.25 -17.41 9.94
CA GLY A 464 -4.04 -18.62 9.64
C GLY A 464 -5.17 -18.88 10.64
N GLY A 465 -4.96 -18.58 11.92
CA GLY A 465 -5.98 -18.71 12.96
C GLY A 465 -6.81 -17.45 13.19
N GLN A 466 -6.54 -16.35 12.49
CA GLN A 466 -7.16 -15.07 12.82
C GLN A 466 -8.61 -15.00 12.32
N VAL A 467 -9.55 -14.83 13.25
CA VAL A 467 -10.96 -14.59 12.94
C VAL A 467 -11.13 -13.24 12.24
N SER A 468 -11.71 -13.26 11.04
CA SER A 468 -12.02 -12.07 10.25
C SER A 468 -13.33 -11.46 10.71
N VAL A 469 -13.27 -10.29 11.35
CA VAL A 469 -14.45 -9.59 11.88
C VAL A 469 -15.51 -9.35 10.80
N ILE A 470 -15.12 -8.78 9.64
CA ILE A 470 -16.08 -8.49 8.56
C ILE A 470 -16.67 -9.78 7.99
N ALA A 471 -15.85 -10.80 7.71
CA ALA A 471 -16.36 -12.05 7.16
C ALA A 471 -17.29 -12.76 8.15
N SER A 472 -16.98 -12.67 9.44
CA SER A 472 -17.78 -13.30 10.49
C SER A 472 -19.15 -12.61 10.66
N GLN A 473 -19.20 -11.27 10.55
CA GLN A 473 -20.46 -10.53 10.54
C GLN A 473 -21.29 -10.79 9.27
N MET A 474 -20.64 -11.03 8.12
CA MET A 474 -21.33 -11.46 6.89
C MET A 474 -21.89 -12.88 7.03
N ALA A 475 -21.17 -13.79 7.67
CA ALA A 475 -21.54 -15.20 7.80
C ALA A 475 -22.42 -15.52 9.02
N GLY A 476 -22.55 -14.60 9.98
CA GLY A 476 -23.26 -14.83 11.24
C GLY A 476 -22.57 -15.84 12.17
N ARG A 477 -21.31 -16.18 11.90
CA ARG A 477 -20.49 -17.17 12.62
C ARG A 477 -19.01 -16.76 12.53
N ALA A 478 -18.15 -17.30 13.39
CA ALA A 478 -16.72 -17.07 13.27
C ALA A 478 -16.18 -17.62 11.94
N VAL A 479 -15.42 -16.80 11.21
CA VAL A 479 -14.77 -17.16 9.94
C VAL A 479 -13.29 -16.78 10.00
N SER A 480 -12.42 -17.78 9.91
CA SER A 480 -11.01 -17.60 9.55
C SER A 480 -10.85 -17.73 8.03
N LYS A 481 -9.80 -17.12 7.49
CA LYS A 481 -9.45 -17.24 6.06
C LYS A 481 -8.12 -17.97 5.94
N PRO A 482 -7.89 -18.73 4.84
CA PRO A 482 -6.59 -19.35 4.59
C PRO A 482 -5.47 -18.32 4.66
N ALA A 483 -4.28 -18.68 5.14
CA ALA A 483 -3.13 -17.79 5.15
C ALA A 483 -2.01 -18.34 4.24
N ASP A 484 -2.39 -18.94 3.11
CA ASP A 484 -1.48 -19.49 2.12
C ASP A 484 -1.06 -18.41 1.11
N LEU A 485 0.04 -17.72 1.40
CA LEU A 485 0.54 -16.65 0.55
C LEU A 485 0.99 -17.17 -0.81
N ARG A 486 0.46 -16.58 -1.90
CA ARG A 486 0.72 -16.99 -3.30
C ARG A 486 1.44 -15.93 -4.13
N VAL A 487 1.09 -14.66 -3.92
CA VAL A 487 1.61 -13.56 -4.74
C VAL A 487 1.98 -12.37 -3.87
N LEU A 488 3.15 -11.79 -4.16
CA LEU A 488 3.55 -10.48 -3.66
C LEU A 488 3.39 -9.44 -4.78
N THR A 489 2.86 -8.28 -4.46
CA THR A 489 2.80 -7.14 -5.39
C THR A 489 3.45 -5.90 -4.80
N THR A 490 3.94 -4.99 -5.64
CA THR A 490 4.49 -3.71 -5.16
C THR A 490 4.45 -2.63 -6.24
N THR A 491 4.40 -1.37 -5.80
CA THR A 491 4.63 -0.20 -6.66
C THR A 491 6.03 0.34 -6.43
N SER A 492 6.76 0.69 -7.48
CA SER A 492 8.01 1.44 -7.33
C SER A 492 7.77 2.82 -6.73
N LEU A 493 8.80 3.38 -6.10
CA LEU A 493 8.80 4.78 -5.67
C LEU A 493 8.77 5.75 -6.86
N TYR A 494 9.49 5.40 -7.93
CA TYR A 494 9.64 6.21 -9.14
C TYR A 494 9.02 5.51 -10.35
N GLY A 495 8.31 6.26 -11.19
CA GLY A 495 7.77 5.77 -12.47
C GLY A 495 8.80 5.57 -13.58
N ILE A 496 10.08 5.83 -13.29
CA ILE A 496 11.21 5.72 -14.22
C ILE A 496 12.41 5.07 -13.52
N GLY A 497 13.08 4.14 -14.21
CA GLY A 497 14.38 3.60 -13.79
C GLY A 497 14.43 2.96 -12.40
N SER A 498 13.44 2.14 -12.01
CA SER A 498 13.47 1.41 -10.73
C SER A 498 14.52 0.29 -10.74
N SER A 499 15.68 0.51 -10.13
CA SER A 499 16.80 -0.46 -10.17
C SER A 499 16.59 -1.71 -9.30
N GLN A 500 15.72 -1.64 -8.29
CA GLN A 500 15.54 -2.71 -7.30
C GLN A 500 14.88 -3.95 -7.90
N TYR A 501 13.70 -3.80 -8.50
CA TYR A 501 12.93 -4.91 -9.07
C TYR A 501 13.31 -5.22 -10.52
N ASN A 502 14.10 -4.35 -11.17
CA ASN A 502 14.56 -4.58 -12.53
C ASN A 502 15.52 -5.77 -12.64
N ARG A 503 15.20 -6.70 -13.55
CA ARG A 503 15.97 -7.93 -13.84
C ARG A 503 16.24 -8.76 -12.59
N LEU A 504 15.29 -8.77 -11.65
CA LEU A 504 15.41 -9.49 -10.39
C LEU A 504 14.88 -10.91 -10.55
N VAL A 505 15.72 -11.82 -11.08
CA VAL A 505 15.33 -13.19 -11.52
C VAL A 505 16.36 -14.26 -11.12
N LEU A 506 16.20 -14.98 -10.02
CA LEU A 506 17.04 -16.15 -9.74
C LEU A 506 16.49 -17.35 -10.51
N ARG A 507 17.32 -17.99 -11.33
CA ARG A 507 16.91 -19.15 -12.14
C ARG A 507 17.15 -20.45 -11.36
N ALA A 508 16.17 -21.34 -11.33
CA ALA A 508 16.31 -22.66 -10.71
C ALA A 508 17.43 -23.48 -11.37
N ALA A 509 17.57 -23.37 -12.69
CA ALA A 509 18.64 -24.05 -13.43
C ALA A 509 20.07 -23.63 -13.02
N GLU A 510 20.24 -22.45 -12.41
CA GLU A 510 21.54 -21.91 -11.97
C GLU A 510 21.79 -22.16 -10.47
N HIS A 511 20.77 -22.56 -9.71
CA HIS A 511 20.77 -22.62 -8.26
C HIS A 511 19.98 -23.84 -7.77
N SER A 512 20.68 -24.89 -7.32
CA SER A 512 20.08 -26.17 -6.92
C SER A 512 19.13 -26.11 -5.72
N GLY A 513 19.19 -25.05 -4.91
CA GLY A 513 18.27 -24.84 -3.77
C GLY A 513 16.96 -24.13 -4.16
N LEU A 514 16.67 -23.96 -5.45
CA LEU A 514 15.44 -23.35 -5.94
C LEU A 514 14.66 -24.36 -6.78
N ASP A 515 13.44 -24.69 -6.35
CA ASP A 515 12.55 -25.59 -7.11
C ASP A 515 11.98 -24.94 -8.38
N HIS A 516 11.89 -23.61 -8.39
CA HIS A 516 11.38 -22.82 -9.50
C HIS A 516 12.05 -21.44 -9.56
N ASP A 517 11.93 -20.78 -10.70
CA ASP A 517 12.49 -19.44 -10.90
C ASP A 517 11.86 -18.43 -9.94
N LEU A 518 12.68 -17.81 -9.09
CA LEU A 518 12.24 -16.70 -8.24
C LEU A 518 12.44 -15.38 -8.98
N ARG A 519 11.34 -14.73 -9.37
CA ARG A 519 11.39 -13.49 -10.15
C ARG A 519 10.40 -12.41 -9.70
N TRP A 520 10.83 -11.17 -9.87
CA TRP A 520 9.97 -9.99 -9.85
C TRP A 520 9.81 -9.45 -11.26
N ASP A 521 8.58 -9.46 -11.77
CA ASP A 521 8.25 -8.99 -13.11
C ASP A 521 7.51 -7.65 -13.06
N SER A 522 7.85 -6.76 -13.99
CA SER A 522 7.04 -5.56 -14.23
C SER A 522 5.72 -5.96 -14.86
N ILE A 523 4.60 -5.53 -14.27
CA ILE A 523 3.26 -5.88 -14.71
C ILE A 523 2.43 -4.64 -15.05
N GLY A 524 1.64 -4.74 -16.12
CA GLY A 524 0.89 -3.62 -16.69
C GLY A 524 1.72 -2.76 -17.66
N LYS A 525 1.04 -2.15 -18.63
CA LYS A 525 1.65 -1.26 -19.64
C LYS A 525 1.52 0.23 -19.28
N SER A 526 0.58 0.58 -18.41
CA SER A 526 0.31 1.97 -18.02
C SER A 526 0.97 2.32 -16.70
N LYS A 527 1.70 3.42 -16.74
CA LYS A 527 2.07 4.26 -15.60
C LYS A 527 0.79 4.56 -14.78
N THR A 528 0.68 4.01 -13.58
CA THR A 528 -0.55 4.12 -12.77
C THR A 528 -0.70 5.54 -12.21
N GLY A 529 -1.83 6.19 -12.47
CA GLY A 529 -2.25 7.40 -11.75
C GLY A 529 -2.84 6.99 -10.41
N GLY A 530 -2.15 7.32 -9.31
CA GLY A 530 -2.63 6.99 -7.96
C GLY A 530 -3.54 8.09 -7.41
N PHE A 531 -4.62 7.67 -6.75
CA PHE A 531 -5.38 8.53 -5.84
C PHE A 531 -4.84 8.34 -4.42
N GLY A 532 -4.51 9.43 -3.73
CA GLY A 532 -3.98 9.34 -2.39
C GLY A 532 -3.91 10.67 -1.67
N THR A 533 -3.74 10.61 -0.35
CA THR A 533 -3.67 11.78 0.55
C THR A 533 -2.25 12.02 1.04
N LEU A 534 -1.26 11.49 0.32
CA LEU A 534 0.14 11.43 0.75
C LEU A 534 0.76 12.83 0.76
N HIS A 535 0.44 13.60 -0.28
CA HIS A 535 0.86 14.99 -0.45
C HIS A 535 0.15 15.94 0.52
N LEU A 536 -0.77 15.47 1.38
CA LEU A 536 -1.49 16.29 2.36
C LEU A 536 -1.04 15.95 3.78
N GLY A 537 -0.64 16.98 4.52
CA GLY A 537 -0.24 16.94 5.92
C GLY A 537 -1.39 16.67 6.88
N ALA A 538 -1.06 16.54 8.17
CA ALA A 538 -2.04 16.29 9.22
C ALA A 538 -2.98 17.48 9.44
N ASP A 539 -2.43 18.70 9.47
CA ASP A 539 -3.20 19.93 9.69
C ASP A 539 -4.19 20.21 8.56
N THR A 540 -3.75 20.03 7.31
CA THR A 540 -4.61 20.13 6.11
C THR A 540 -5.74 19.11 6.16
N ALA A 541 -5.43 17.85 6.50
CA ALA A 541 -6.46 16.82 6.65
C ALA A 541 -7.45 17.13 7.78
N HIS A 542 -7.00 17.78 8.85
CA HIS A 542 -7.86 18.24 9.94
C HIS A 542 -8.77 19.39 9.49
N ALA A 543 -8.22 20.40 8.81
CA ALA A 543 -8.98 21.54 8.29
C ALA A 543 -10.05 21.09 7.28
N LEU A 544 -9.71 20.20 6.34
CA LEU A 544 -10.68 19.64 5.39
C LEU A 544 -11.77 18.81 6.09
N ARG A 545 -11.44 18.11 7.18
CA ARG A 545 -12.46 17.43 7.98
C ARG A 545 -13.44 18.40 8.64
N GLN A 546 -12.96 19.55 9.14
CA GLN A 546 -13.83 20.60 9.68
C GLN A 546 -14.76 21.16 8.59
N MET A 547 -14.24 21.37 7.37
CA MET A 547 -15.05 21.79 6.21
C MET A 547 -16.14 20.78 5.84
N ALA A 548 -15.82 19.47 5.82
CA ALA A 548 -16.82 18.44 5.55
C ALA A 548 -17.97 18.44 6.58
N GLN A 549 -17.67 18.81 7.83
CA GLN A 549 -18.65 18.86 8.92
C GLN A 549 -19.58 20.06 8.86
N SER A 550 -19.17 21.18 8.26
CA SER A 550 -20.02 22.38 8.17
C SER A 550 -21.10 22.27 7.10
N VAL A 551 -20.91 21.45 6.06
CA VAL A 551 -21.85 21.30 4.93
C VAL A 551 -22.89 20.20 5.15
N HIS A 552 -22.57 19.16 5.92
CA HIS A 552 -23.48 18.03 6.13
C HIS A 552 -24.14 18.07 7.51
N THR A 553 -25.48 18.04 7.54
CA THR A 553 -26.29 18.02 8.79
C THR A 553 -26.05 16.78 9.65
N SER A 554 -25.59 15.68 9.04
CA SER A 554 -25.17 14.46 9.73
C SER A 554 -23.87 13.93 9.13
N ARG A 555 -22.99 13.39 9.99
CA ARG A 555 -21.73 12.80 9.54
C ARG A 555 -21.99 11.43 8.95
N ARG A 556 -21.74 11.31 7.65
CA ARG A 556 -21.85 10.06 6.91
C ARG A 556 -20.69 9.11 7.19
N ILE A 557 -19.51 9.63 7.54
CA ILE A 557 -18.29 8.83 7.79
C ILE A 557 -18.05 8.66 9.28
N ASN A 558 -18.43 7.51 9.84
CA ASN A 558 -18.38 7.25 11.28
C ASN A 558 -17.14 6.46 11.73
N ASN A 559 -16.16 6.26 10.83
CA ASN A 559 -14.99 5.39 11.07
C ASN A 559 -15.39 3.99 11.56
N ARG A 560 -16.58 3.53 11.14
CA ARG A 560 -17.12 2.22 11.50
C ARG A 560 -16.38 1.15 10.72
N PHE A 561 -15.95 0.09 11.41
CA PHE A 561 -15.23 -1.01 10.75
C PHE A 561 -16.12 -1.66 9.68
N GLY A 562 -15.57 -1.85 8.48
CA GLY A 562 -16.31 -2.37 7.33
C GLY A 562 -17.13 -1.34 6.53
N GLU A 563 -17.24 -0.07 6.92
CA GLU A 563 -18.08 0.93 6.23
C GLU A 563 -17.56 1.33 4.82
N GLY A 564 -16.31 1.03 4.50
CA GLY A 564 -15.70 1.32 3.20
C GLY A 564 -14.19 1.49 3.29
N THR A 565 -13.57 1.87 2.18
CA THR A 565 -12.13 2.16 2.13
C THR A 565 -11.77 3.42 2.93
N SER A 566 -10.46 3.61 3.21
CA SER A 566 -9.84 4.68 4.01
C SER A 566 -10.77 5.82 4.45
N PRO A 567 -11.20 5.86 5.73
CA PRO A 567 -12.05 6.94 6.24
C PRO A 567 -11.42 8.32 6.07
N ARG A 568 -10.08 8.42 6.13
CA ARG A 568 -9.35 9.66 5.87
C ARG A 568 -9.52 10.14 4.44
N LEU A 569 -9.39 9.26 3.44
CA LEU A 569 -9.57 9.63 2.03
C LEU A 569 -11.00 10.10 1.77
N ARG A 570 -12.00 9.40 2.32
CA ARG A 570 -13.40 9.80 2.20
C ARG A 570 -13.68 11.16 2.84
N GLN A 571 -13.13 11.42 4.04
CA GLN A 571 -13.28 12.72 4.73
C GLN A 571 -12.61 13.87 3.98
N ILE A 572 -11.42 13.64 3.43
CA ILE A 572 -10.72 14.64 2.62
C ILE A 572 -11.49 14.93 1.33
N ARG A 573 -12.05 13.90 0.70
CA ARG A 573 -12.91 14.04 -0.49
C ARG A 573 -14.13 14.92 -0.18
N GLU A 574 -14.87 14.62 0.89
CA GLU A 574 -15.99 15.45 1.35
C GLU A 574 -15.55 16.88 1.68
N GLY A 575 -14.37 17.06 2.30
CA GLY A 575 -13.84 18.38 2.65
C GLY A 575 -13.45 19.22 1.43
N LEU A 576 -12.88 18.62 0.40
CA LEU A 576 -12.57 19.28 -0.88
C LEU A 576 -13.85 19.68 -1.60
N GLU A 577 -14.85 18.78 -1.62
CA GLU A 577 -16.16 19.05 -2.22
C GLU A 577 -16.90 20.17 -1.48
N ALA A 578 -16.80 20.23 -0.16
CA ALA A 578 -17.32 21.33 0.67
C ALA A 578 -16.65 22.68 0.35
N LEU A 579 -15.38 22.66 -0.06
CA LEU A 579 -14.67 23.85 -0.57
C LEU A 579 -15.02 24.19 -2.02
N GLY A 580 -15.82 23.39 -2.73
CA GLY A 580 -16.11 23.57 -4.16
C GLY A 580 -15.02 23.04 -5.09
N VAL A 581 -14.03 22.32 -4.55
CA VAL A 581 -12.90 21.79 -5.31
C VAL A 581 -13.22 20.37 -5.77
N ALA A 582 -13.06 20.12 -7.07
CA ALA A 582 -13.13 18.77 -7.61
C ALA A 582 -12.08 17.88 -6.93
N SER A 583 -12.50 16.95 -6.10
CA SER A 583 -11.62 16.17 -5.23
C SER A 583 -10.54 15.40 -5.99
N ASP A 584 -10.85 14.91 -7.19
CA ASP A 584 -9.91 14.21 -8.06
C ASP A 584 -8.81 15.13 -8.64
N ALA A 585 -9.05 16.44 -8.72
CA ALA A 585 -8.06 17.42 -9.18
C ALA A 585 -6.87 17.54 -8.20
N ILE A 586 -7.10 17.25 -6.92
CA ILE A 586 -6.07 17.27 -5.87
C ILE A 586 -5.59 15.86 -5.57
N LEU A 587 -6.52 14.92 -5.32
CA LEU A 587 -6.20 13.57 -4.85
C LEU A 587 -5.44 12.74 -5.88
N HIS A 588 -5.56 13.05 -7.16
CA HIS A 588 -4.77 12.40 -8.21
C HIS A 588 -3.35 12.98 -8.27
N HIS A 589 -2.41 12.42 -7.53
CA HIS A 589 -1.06 13.01 -7.38
C HIS A 589 -0.17 12.93 -8.65
N ASN A 590 -0.63 12.30 -9.73
CA ASN A 590 0.02 12.23 -11.06
C ASN A 590 1.51 11.84 -11.04
N THR A 591 1.92 11.10 -10.02
CA THR A 591 3.26 10.51 -9.92
C THR A 591 3.15 9.06 -10.34
N PRO A 592 3.36 8.74 -11.63
CA PRO A 592 3.19 7.39 -12.09
C PRO A 592 4.17 6.45 -11.43
N ARG A 593 3.71 5.23 -11.13
CA ARG A 593 4.55 4.16 -10.57
C ARG A 593 4.58 2.97 -11.50
N LEU A 594 5.73 2.31 -11.54
CA LEU A 594 5.86 0.99 -12.15
C LEU A 594 5.31 -0.03 -11.15
N PHE A 595 4.61 -1.04 -11.66
CA PHE A 595 4.00 -2.07 -10.83
C PHE A 595 4.75 -3.38 -11.05
N TYR A 596 5.04 -4.09 -9.97
CA TYR A 596 5.76 -5.36 -10.00
C TYR A 596 5.00 -6.43 -9.23
N ALA A 597 5.18 -7.68 -9.66
CA ALA A 597 4.65 -8.85 -8.98
C ALA A 597 5.70 -9.96 -8.89
N CYS A 598 5.58 -10.78 -7.86
CA CYS A 598 6.35 -11.99 -7.66
C CYS A 598 5.38 -13.13 -7.35
N GLU A 599 5.37 -14.16 -8.21
CA GLU A 599 4.72 -15.44 -7.91
C GLU A 599 5.63 -16.21 -6.95
N LEU A 600 5.06 -16.70 -5.84
CA LEU A 600 5.84 -17.42 -4.84
C LEU A 600 6.06 -18.89 -5.19
N GLY A 601 5.31 -19.40 -6.15
CA GLY A 601 5.36 -20.78 -6.63
C GLY A 601 4.76 -20.92 -8.02
N LEU A 602 5.05 -22.06 -8.67
CA LEU A 602 4.49 -22.39 -9.97
C LEU A 602 2.94 -22.44 -9.89
N GLY A 603 2.26 -21.86 -10.89
CA GLY A 603 0.79 -21.82 -10.92
C GLY A 603 0.13 -20.95 -9.84
N SER A 604 0.88 -20.09 -9.14
CA SER A 604 0.34 -19.24 -8.07
C SER A 604 -0.85 -18.39 -8.52
N ARG A 605 -0.80 -17.79 -9.72
CA ARG A 605 -1.94 -17.02 -10.26
C ARG A 605 -3.16 -17.88 -10.56
N ASP A 606 -2.99 -19.09 -11.09
CA ASP A 606 -4.09 -19.96 -11.45
C ASP A 606 -4.79 -20.50 -10.19
N SER A 607 -4.02 -20.75 -9.13
CA SER A 607 -4.56 -21.05 -7.80
C SER A 607 -5.47 -19.96 -7.23
N LEU A 608 -5.25 -18.68 -7.61
CA LEU A 608 -6.10 -17.54 -7.20
C LEU A 608 -7.42 -17.48 -7.97
N MET A 609 -7.55 -18.29 -9.02
CA MET A 609 -8.79 -18.51 -9.78
C MET A 609 -9.47 -19.81 -9.41
N GLY A 610 -9.05 -20.47 -8.32
CA GLY A 610 -9.62 -21.74 -7.87
C GLY A 610 -9.31 -22.92 -8.80
N MET A 611 -8.37 -22.75 -9.74
CA MET A 611 -7.90 -23.85 -10.58
C MET A 611 -6.87 -24.67 -9.80
N GLU A 612 -6.79 -25.96 -10.12
CA GLU A 612 -5.80 -26.85 -9.50
C GLU A 612 -4.38 -26.31 -9.71
N SER A 613 -3.63 -26.25 -8.62
CA SER A 613 -2.23 -25.86 -8.60
C SER A 613 -1.49 -26.75 -7.62
N GLU A 614 -0.31 -27.22 -7.98
CA GLU A 614 0.53 -27.99 -7.06
C GLU A 614 0.86 -27.18 -5.81
N GLU A 615 0.98 -27.88 -4.68
CA GLU A 615 1.64 -27.29 -3.52
C GLU A 615 3.09 -27.01 -3.88
N PHE A 616 3.58 -25.81 -3.55
CA PHE A 616 4.96 -25.44 -3.83
C PHE A 616 5.74 -25.28 -2.53
N ASN A 617 6.96 -25.81 -2.56
CA ASN A 617 7.96 -25.55 -1.54
C ASN A 617 8.63 -24.22 -1.87
N ALA A 618 8.63 -23.30 -0.91
CA ALA A 618 9.42 -22.09 -1.04
C ALA A 618 10.86 -22.40 -0.62
N ALA A 619 11.81 -21.82 -1.34
CA ALA A 619 13.22 -21.86 -0.94
C ALA A 619 13.42 -21.15 0.41
N SER A 620 14.37 -21.64 1.20
CA SER A 620 14.79 -21.00 2.45
C SER A 620 15.48 -19.66 2.19
N ALA A 621 15.51 -18.81 3.21
CA ALA A 621 16.25 -17.55 3.19
C ALA A 621 17.75 -17.79 2.89
N SER A 622 18.31 -18.89 3.40
CA SER A 622 19.72 -19.26 3.16
C SER A 622 20.00 -19.59 1.70
N GLU A 623 19.13 -20.39 1.06
CA GLU A 623 19.25 -20.73 -0.37
C GLU A 623 19.12 -19.49 -1.26
N ILE A 624 18.12 -18.65 -0.98
CA ILE A 624 17.92 -17.38 -1.70
C ILE A 624 19.12 -16.45 -1.50
N ALA A 625 19.66 -16.36 -0.28
CA ALA A 625 20.84 -15.55 0.01
C ALA A 625 22.08 -16.07 -0.72
N ALA A 626 22.31 -17.39 -0.76
CA ALA A 626 23.42 -18.01 -1.49
C ALA A 626 23.33 -17.71 -3.00
N ALA A 627 22.14 -17.87 -3.58
CA ALA A 627 21.88 -17.53 -4.97
C ALA A 627 22.11 -16.04 -5.26
N TRP A 628 21.64 -15.15 -4.39
CA TRP A 628 21.89 -13.71 -4.50
C TRP A 628 23.38 -13.37 -4.38
N ARG A 629 24.11 -13.99 -3.45
CA ARG A 629 25.55 -13.76 -3.26
C ARG A 629 26.32 -14.07 -4.54
N ARG A 630 26.10 -15.27 -5.09
CA ARG A 630 26.72 -15.73 -6.34
C ARG A 630 26.41 -14.82 -7.51
N ARG A 631 25.14 -14.41 -7.65
CA ARG A 631 24.70 -13.64 -8.81
C ARG A 631 25.10 -12.17 -8.78
N TRP A 632 25.06 -11.54 -7.61
CA TRP A 632 25.22 -10.09 -7.49
C TRP A 632 26.34 -9.67 -6.55
N LEU A 633 26.41 -10.22 -5.35
CA LEU A 633 27.36 -9.73 -4.34
C LEU A 633 28.81 -9.94 -4.80
N GLU A 634 29.12 -11.10 -5.36
CA GLU A 634 30.48 -11.48 -5.73
C GLU A 634 31.13 -10.50 -6.72
N SER A 635 30.45 -10.21 -7.82
CA SER A 635 30.90 -9.19 -8.78
C SER A 635 30.88 -7.78 -8.18
N ARG A 636 29.89 -7.45 -7.34
CA ARG A 636 29.73 -6.12 -6.75
C ARG A 636 30.82 -5.80 -5.73
N ALA A 637 31.20 -6.77 -4.91
CA ALA A 637 32.23 -6.65 -3.87
C ALA A 637 33.62 -6.35 -4.44
N CYS A 638 33.91 -6.81 -5.67
CA CYS A 638 35.19 -6.59 -6.33
C CYS A 638 35.36 -5.17 -6.89
N ARG A 639 34.29 -4.36 -6.96
CA ARG A 639 34.32 -3.04 -7.59
C ARG A 639 35.00 -1.99 -6.70
N PRO A 640 36.09 -1.33 -7.14
CA PRO A 640 36.77 -0.31 -6.34
C PRO A 640 35.85 0.84 -5.91
N GLU A 641 34.97 1.30 -6.80
CA GLU A 641 34.02 2.37 -6.53
C GLU A 641 32.97 1.98 -5.48
N THR A 642 32.58 0.69 -5.43
CA THR A 642 31.65 0.19 -4.41
C THR A 642 32.33 0.17 -3.04
N ARG A 643 33.58 -0.30 -2.96
CA ARG A 643 34.36 -0.28 -1.71
C ARG A 643 34.62 1.14 -1.22
N ALA A 644 34.96 2.06 -2.12
CA ALA A 644 35.14 3.47 -1.78
C ALA A 644 33.86 4.10 -1.21
N ALA A 645 32.70 3.81 -1.81
CA ALA A 645 31.41 4.28 -1.29
C ALA A 645 31.07 3.66 0.07
N LEU A 646 31.34 2.36 0.26
CA LEU A 646 31.11 1.67 1.53
C LEU A 646 31.88 2.30 2.69
N ARG A 647 33.15 2.66 2.49
CA ARG A 647 33.99 3.28 3.54
C ARG A 647 33.40 4.56 4.13
N LEU A 648 32.54 5.25 3.37
CA LEU A 648 31.88 6.48 3.81
C LEU A 648 30.63 6.23 4.65
N LEU A 649 30.18 4.98 4.77
CA LEU A 649 28.89 4.62 5.38
C LEU A 649 29.09 3.91 6.72
N GLY A 650 28.20 4.20 7.67
CA GLY A 650 28.21 3.58 9.00
C GLY A 650 27.30 4.30 9.99
N PRO A 651 27.41 3.99 11.29
CA PRO A 651 26.51 4.51 12.33
C PRO A 651 26.39 6.04 12.33
N ALA A 652 27.52 6.76 12.22
CA ALA A 652 27.54 8.23 12.23
C ALA A 652 26.80 8.85 11.04
N THR A 653 26.90 8.25 9.85
CA THR A 653 26.20 8.75 8.65
C THR A 653 24.69 8.53 8.73
N VAL A 654 24.25 7.39 9.26
CA VAL A 654 22.83 7.11 9.47
C VAL A 654 22.25 8.07 10.50
N GLN A 655 22.94 8.26 11.63
CA GLN A 655 22.54 9.23 12.65
C GLN A 655 22.43 10.65 12.06
N ARG A 656 23.43 11.09 11.28
CA ARG A 656 23.41 12.42 10.64
C ARG A 656 22.20 12.58 9.71
N SER A 657 21.83 11.53 8.97
CA SER A 657 20.66 11.56 8.06
C SER A 657 19.30 11.76 8.77
N LEU A 658 19.26 11.55 10.09
CA LEU A 658 18.06 11.66 10.93
C LEU A 658 17.99 12.98 11.71
N ARG A 659 19.05 13.79 11.67
CA ARG A 659 19.05 15.14 12.24
C ARG A 659 18.55 16.13 11.18
N ALA A 660 17.77 17.13 11.60
CA ALA A 660 17.49 18.26 10.74
C ALA A 660 18.82 18.94 10.37
N PRO A 661 18.99 19.48 9.15
CA PRO A 661 20.14 20.31 8.87
C PRO A 661 20.05 21.52 9.82
N ASP A 662 20.97 21.61 10.78
CA ASP A 662 21.35 22.92 11.31
C ASP A 662 21.90 23.71 10.10
N ASP A 663 21.63 25.02 10.06
CA ASP A 663 21.95 25.94 8.96
C ASP A 663 23.47 26.13 8.68
N ASP A 664 24.32 25.16 9.03
CA ASP A 664 25.76 25.16 8.79
C ASP A 664 26.21 23.96 7.92
N LEU A 665 26.14 24.17 6.59
CA LEU A 665 27.14 23.81 5.55
C LEU A 665 27.41 22.30 5.23
N PRO A 666 28.09 21.99 4.09
CA PRO A 666 27.80 22.30 2.69
C PRO A 666 27.49 21.03 1.86
N LEU A 667 27.01 21.24 0.63
CA LEU A 667 26.74 20.25 -0.42
C LEU A 667 27.97 19.40 -0.81
N GLU A 668 28.35 18.37 -0.04
CA GLU A 668 29.47 17.48 -0.40
C GLU A 668 29.08 16.14 -1.04
N LEU A 669 27.81 15.90 -1.38
CA LEU A 669 27.39 14.65 -2.03
C LEU A 669 26.68 14.83 -3.38
N ALA A 670 26.67 16.05 -3.94
CA ALA A 670 26.04 16.32 -5.24
C ALA A 670 27.01 16.59 -6.41
N ASP A 671 28.31 16.85 -6.18
CA ASP A 671 29.16 17.44 -7.25
C ASP A 671 30.43 16.66 -7.61
N LYS A 672 30.37 15.32 -7.65
CA LYS A 672 31.50 14.49 -8.17
C LYS A 672 31.10 13.50 -9.27
N ARG A 673 30.08 13.82 -10.09
CA ARG A 673 29.77 13.10 -11.33
C ARG A 673 29.70 14.00 -12.56
N GLY A 674 30.58 14.99 -12.61
CA GLY A 674 30.78 15.87 -13.75
C GLY A 674 32.25 16.23 -13.90
N ARG A 675 33.11 15.23 -14.15
CA ARG A 675 34.46 15.37 -14.70
C ARG A 675 35.02 13.97 -15.02
N ASN A 676 34.66 13.49 -16.21
CA ASN A 676 35.56 12.94 -17.22
C ASN A 676 34.82 12.93 -18.55
#